data_AF-A0A3L7P2Z1-F1
#
_entry.id   AF-A0A3L7P2Z1-F1
#
_cell.length_a   1.000
_cell.length_b   1.000
_cell.length_c   1.000
_cell.angle_alpha   90.00
_cell.angle_beta   90.00
_cell.angle_gamma   90.00
#
_symmetry.space_group_name_H-M   'P 1'
#
loop_
_entity.id
_entity.type
_entity.pdbx_description
1 polymer ?
#
loop_
_entity_poly.entity_id
_entity_poly.type
_entity_poly.pdbx_seq_one_letter_code
_entity_poly.pdbx_strand_id
1 'polypeptide(L)'
;AGEELHNPDGSIVVDVAGNEVRAARKPYQEGMAFRCELDGSKVDTLGWNFRNNWELCVDSFGTVWQSDNDDDGNKGVRINYVMEYGNYGYKDEITGAGWQTPRTNMEDEIPRRHWHLNDPGVVPNLLQTGAGSPTGILIYEGDKLPERFINQLIHCDAGPNVVRSYAVTDDGAGYKAEINDILNGTRDQWFRPSDVCVAPDGSLIVADWYDPGVGGHRQGDIDRGRLFRVALPGQKYSVPKHDFSTVEGAAEALKSPNTATRYLAFTKLKESGAAAEPVLAKMFASDPNPRFRSRALWLLGQIEGKTQKYVDLAIADKDKDIRIAGIRLSRRMEVDVIPVVRNLVKDESPQVRRECAIALRHLSSEEKISEWTALALSLDPNDRWYLESLGLALDADPKFGWERALHSYMKAQKNSKPASLELISRSRGKESTKLKLAEIIHLIKTAQMQLTPEARHDEEISRSAAKLFRSLDFDDKTSSAEICSSVLRELSGKKLSPKLEASFVVDCLDRISSDEAAQPAAKEAMARTLKAAYGTGEFVHLVKRFQLVDNYSEVLSLAKLNPAEQLGVEAITALLELQQWTLIGEALRSEDTAAAIATADALGNSQSGAISGLLMPVIKSAAVNIDVRRAAVKAASKVNNAAMELVKLVDEKTLDPELEQSVAAALHSSPHGNAREAAQRLFPLPPSKDNMPTPPISELTKLKGDLANGRMVFFSTGTCHKCHVVDNMGREIGPNLTEIGSKLSREAMFESVLYPSAGISHNFELWTVVKTDGTTLNGLLVSNTDAEVSIKGDDALVRAIPKSEVEELVKQKISLMPADLQKTMTTQELADVTEYMQSLKKK
;
A
#
# COMPACT_ATOMS: atom_id res chain seq x y z
N ALA A 1 -22.25 7.01 -6.82
CA ALA A 1 -22.37 6.54 -8.21
C ALA A 1 -21.18 5.62 -8.48
N GLY A 2 -21.36 4.47 -9.14
CA GLY A 2 -20.28 3.51 -9.42
C GLY A 2 -20.28 2.23 -8.57
N GLU A 3 -21.27 2.02 -7.69
CA GLU A 3 -21.38 0.80 -6.86
C GLU A 3 -22.18 -0.33 -7.52
N GLU A 4 -23.01 0.00 -8.52
CA GLU A 4 -23.98 -0.90 -9.15
C GLU A 4 -24.08 -0.62 -10.65
N LEU A 5 -24.35 -1.66 -11.44
CA LEU A 5 -24.70 -1.55 -12.86
C LEU A 5 -26.21 -1.76 -13.04
N HIS A 6 -26.88 -0.82 -13.71
CA HIS A 6 -28.35 -0.78 -13.83
C HIS A 6 -28.80 -0.93 -15.28
N ASN A 7 -29.97 -1.53 -15.44
CA ASN A 7 -30.74 -1.57 -16.68
C ASN A 7 -31.45 -0.22 -16.89
N PRO A 8 -31.94 0.08 -18.11
CA PRO A 8 -32.71 1.30 -18.37
C PRO A 8 -33.96 1.47 -17.50
N ASP A 9 -34.52 0.39 -16.95
CA ASP A 9 -35.67 0.39 -16.05
C ASP A 9 -35.32 0.61 -14.57
N GLY A 10 -34.02 0.77 -14.25
CA GLY A 10 -33.51 0.96 -12.89
C GLY A 10 -33.30 -0.33 -12.10
N SER A 11 -33.51 -1.51 -12.70
CA SER A 11 -33.17 -2.79 -12.07
C SER A 11 -31.68 -3.08 -12.18
N ILE A 12 -31.12 -3.78 -11.19
CA ILE A 12 -29.69 -4.14 -11.19
C ILE A 12 -29.45 -5.23 -12.24
N VAL A 13 -28.37 -5.07 -12.99
CA VAL A 13 -27.91 -6.09 -13.94
C VAL A 13 -27.54 -7.35 -13.17
N VAL A 14 -28.15 -8.46 -13.57
CA VAL A 14 -27.70 -9.81 -13.20
C VAL A 14 -26.90 -10.35 -14.39
N ASP A 15 -25.65 -10.71 -14.14
CA ASP A 15 -24.77 -11.19 -15.20
C ASP A 15 -25.08 -12.64 -15.63
N VAL A 16 -24.39 -13.12 -16.66
CA VAL A 16 -24.58 -14.50 -17.18
C VAL A 16 -24.26 -15.59 -16.16
N ALA A 17 -23.53 -15.27 -15.08
CA ALA A 17 -23.26 -16.18 -13.98
C ALA A 17 -24.34 -16.14 -12.88
N GLY A 18 -25.38 -15.32 -13.05
CA GLY A 18 -26.49 -15.18 -12.10
C GLY A 18 -26.19 -14.27 -10.93
N ASN A 19 -25.14 -13.45 -10.99
CA ASN A 19 -24.73 -12.57 -9.91
C ASN A 19 -25.19 -11.12 -10.17
N GLU A 20 -25.67 -10.45 -9.12
CA GLU A 20 -25.90 -9.00 -9.18
C GLU A 20 -24.56 -8.28 -9.41
N VAL A 21 -24.51 -7.40 -10.41
CA VAL A 21 -23.35 -6.55 -10.68
C VAL A 21 -23.36 -5.36 -9.72
N ARG A 22 -22.90 -5.64 -8.49
CA ARG A 22 -22.89 -4.72 -7.35
C ARG A 22 -21.65 -4.95 -6.50
N ALA A 23 -21.07 -3.87 -5.99
CA ALA A 23 -19.96 -3.88 -5.04
C ALA A 23 -20.42 -4.26 -3.61
N ALA A 24 -21.03 -5.44 -3.46
CA ALA A 24 -21.59 -5.94 -2.19
C ALA A 24 -20.79 -7.10 -1.57
N ARG A 25 -19.64 -7.47 -2.16
CA ARG A 25 -18.83 -8.65 -1.81
C ARG A 25 -19.64 -9.96 -1.91
N LYS A 26 -20.50 -10.05 -2.92
CA LYS A 26 -21.38 -11.20 -3.19
C LYS A 26 -21.62 -11.43 -4.70
N PRO A 27 -20.69 -12.08 -5.42
CA PRO A 27 -19.29 -12.23 -5.07
C PRO A 27 -18.50 -10.95 -5.35
N TYR A 28 -19.04 -10.04 -6.17
CA TYR A 28 -18.27 -8.92 -6.71
C TYR A 28 -18.03 -7.79 -5.72
N GLN A 29 -16.90 -7.13 -5.95
CA GLN A 29 -16.42 -5.94 -5.25
C GLN A 29 -16.14 -4.83 -6.29
N GLU A 30 -15.55 -3.70 -5.89
CA GLU A 30 -15.19 -2.59 -6.78
C GLU A 30 -14.21 -2.99 -7.90
N GLY A 31 -14.15 -2.16 -8.94
CA GLY A 31 -13.27 -2.33 -10.12
C GLY A 31 -13.56 -3.63 -10.88
N MET A 32 -14.33 -3.54 -11.96
CA MET A 32 -14.79 -4.70 -12.73
C MET A 32 -14.48 -4.55 -14.23
N ALA A 33 -14.29 -5.69 -14.89
CA ALA A 33 -14.19 -5.78 -16.35
C ALA A 33 -15.43 -6.51 -16.89
N PHE A 34 -16.07 -5.96 -17.92
CA PHE A 34 -17.32 -6.49 -18.46
C PHE A 34 -17.19 -6.88 -19.93
N ARG A 35 -18.03 -7.84 -20.33
CA ARG A 35 -18.35 -8.16 -21.73
C ARG A 35 -19.87 -8.19 -21.89
N CYS A 36 -20.39 -7.68 -22.99
CA CYS A 36 -21.81 -7.75 -23.33
C CYS A 36 -22.00 -7.81 -24.85
N GLU A 37 -23.23 -8.07 -25.29
CA GLU A 37 -23.63 -7.83 -26.68
C GLU A 37 -23.71 -6.33 -26.96
N LEU A 38 -23.70 -5.95 -28.25
CA LEU A 38 -23.76 -4.54 -28.67
C LEU A 38 -25.04 -3.81 -28.22
N ASP A 39 -26.11 -4.54 -27.92
CA ASP A 39 -27.36 -4.01 -27.38
C ASP A 39 -27.35 -3.87 -25.83
N GLY A 40 -26.23 -4.20 -25.18
CA GLY A 40 -26.09 -4.19 -23.73
C GLY A 40 -26.60 -5.45 -23.02
N SER A 41 -27.12 -6.43 -23.75
CA SER A 41 -27.58 -7.71 -23.17
C SER A 41 -26.43 -8.68 -22.89
N LYS A 42 -26.74 -9.78 -22.18
CA LYS A 42 -25.79 -10.85 -21.80
C LYS A 42 -24.51 -10.31 -21.16
N VAL A 43 -24.65 -9.41 -20.19
CA VAL A 43 -23.52 -8.88 -19.42
C VAL A 43 -22.81 -10.02 -18.69
N ASP A 44 -21.50 -10.08 -18.82
CA ASP A 44 -20.63 -11.07 -18.21
C ASP A 44 -19.49 -10.35 -17.49
N THR A 45 -19.33 -10.64 -16.20
CA THR A 45 -18.28 -10.04 -15.37
C THR A 45 -17.00 -10.87 -15.49
N LEU A 46 -16.06 -10.38 -16.30
CA LEU A 46 -14.82 -11.09 -16.63
C LEU A 46 -13.78 -11.06 -15.50
N GLY A 47 -13.84 -10.11 -14.59
CA GLY A 47 -12.89 -9.98 -13.49
C GLY A 47 -13.29 -8.83 -12.58
N TRP A 48 -12.87 -8.90 -11.33
CA TRP A 48 -13.29 -7.95 -10.29
C TRP A 48 -12.19 -7.73 -9.24
N ASN A 49 -12.40 -6.74 -8.37
CA ASN A 49 -11.42 -6.30 -7.36
C ASN A 49 -10.19 -5.64 -7.97
N PHE A 50 -10.40 -4.84 -9.01
CA PHE A 50 -9.43 -3.86 -9.51
C PHE A 50 -9.57 -2.55 -8.74
N ARG A 51 -8.61 -1.64 -8.90
CA ARG A 51 -8.71 -0.29 -8.30
C ARG A 51 -9.20 0.73 -9.32
N ASN A 52 -8.44 0.89 -10.39
CA ASN A 52 -8.62 1.94 -11.37
C ASN A 52 -8.04 1.45 -12.71
N ASN A 53 -8.73 0.46 -13.28
CA ASN A 53 -8.41 -0.14 -14.56
C ASN A 53 -9.01 0.70 -15.69
N TRP A 54 -8.15 1.47 -16.35
CA TRP A 54 -8.57 2.54 -17.26
C TRP A 54 -9.09 2.04 -18.62
N GLU A 55 -8.37 1.09 -19.22
CA GLU A 55 -8.69 0.55 -20.53
C GLU A 55 -8.41 -0.96 -20.61
N LEU A 56 -9.25 -1.66 -21.38
CA LEU A 56 -9.12 -3.07 -21.72
C LEU A 56 -8.76 -3.20 -23.20
N CYS A 57 -7.83 -4.09 -23.53
CA CYS A 57 -7.61 -4.50 -24.92
C CYS A 57 -7.71 -6.01 -25.09
N VAL A 58 -8.14 -6.45 -26.27
CA VAL A 58 -8.41 -7.86 -26.57
C VAL A 58 -7.60 -8.25 -27.80
N ASP A 59 -6.91 -9.39 -27.72
CA ASP A 59 -6.17 -9.94 -28.84
C ASP A 59 -7.03 -10.84 -29.73
N SER A 60 -6.48 -11.26 -30.87
CA SER A 60 -7.22 -12.10 -31.83
C SER A 60 -7.69 -13.44 -31.27
N PHE A 61 -7.05 -13.94 -30.20
CA PHE A 61 -7.41 -15.21 -29.55
C PHE A 61 -8.46 -15.01 -28.44
N GLY A 62 -8.92 -13.79 -28.21
CA GLY A 62 -9.86 -13.43 -27.15
C GLY A 62 -9.21 -13.27 -25.78
N THR A 63 -7.89 -13.15 -25.71
CA THR A 63 -7.17 -12.85 -24.46
C THR A 63 -7.36 -11.38 -24.13
N VAL A 64 -7.74 -11.09 -22.89
CA VAL A 64 -8.03 -9.74 -22.41
C VAL A 64 -6.87 -9.24 -21.55
N TRP A 65 -6.45 -8.00 -21.78
CA TRP A 65 -5.37 -7.34 -21.07
C TRP A 65 -5.82 -5.98 -20.57
N GLN A 66 -5.27 -5.54 -19.44
CA GLN A 66 -5.47 -4.18 -18.94
C GLN A 66 -4.29 -3.69 -18.11
N SER A 67 -4.21 -2.38 -17.92
CA SER A 67 -3.45 -1.77 -16.83
C SER A 67 -4.37 -1.49 -15.63
N ASP A 68 -3.80 -1.37 -14.43
CA ASP A 68 -4.51 -1.02 -13.20
C ASP A 68 -3.63 -0.12 -12.32
N ASN A 69 -4.15 1.05 -11.94
CA ASN A 69 -3.41 2.08 -11.21
C ASN A 69 -3.51 1.89 -9.69
N ASP A 70 -2.41 2.03 -8.95
CA ASP A 70 -2.33 1.84 -7.49
C ASP A 70 -2.73 3.08 -6.69
N ASP A 71 -2.78 2.96 -5.35
CA ASP A 71 -2.86 4.16 -4.50
C ASP A 71 -1.53 4.92 -4.53
N ASP A 72 -1.60 6.24 -4.72
CA ASP A 72 -0.44 7.09 -4.92
C ASP A 72 0.66 6.85 -3.88
N GLY A 73 1.89 6.62 -4.36
CA GLY A 73 3.08 6.43 -3.52
C GLY A 73 3.45 4.97 -3.23
N ASN A 74 2.61 4.00 -3.57
CA ASN A 74 2.88 2.57 -3.32
C ASN A 74 3.79 1.92 -4.35
N LYS A 75 3.90 2.50 -5.55
CA LYS A 75 4.69 1.97 -6.67
C LYS A 75 4.23 0.57 -7.12
N GLY A 76 2.94 0.30 -6.98
CA GLY A 76 2.26 -0.95 -7.32
C GLY A 76 1.46 -0.90 -8.63
N VAL A 77 1.71 0.05 -9.54
CA VAL A 77 1.01 0.04 -10.84
C VAL A 77 1.28 -1.28 -11.56
N ARG A 78 0.24 -1.92 -12.11
CA ARG A 78 0.35 -3.26 -12.70
C ARG A 78 -0.28 -3.39 -14.08
N ILE A 79 0.20 -4.41 -14.80
CA ILE A 79 -0.46 -4.95 -16.00
C ILE A 79 -1.01 -6.32 -15.65
N ASN A 80 -2.21 -6.62 -16.17
CA ASN A 80 -2.91 -7.87 -15.92
C ASN A 80 -3.26 -8.57 -17.24
N TYR A 81 -3.06 -9.88 -17.26
CA TYR A 81 -3.90 -10.78 -18.05
C TYR A 81 -5.22 -10.94 -17.28
N VAL A 82 -6.34 -10.59 -17.90
CA VAL A 82 -7.66 -10.78 -17.29
C VAL A 82 -8.12 -12.23 -17.52
N MET A 83 -7.67 -13.13 -16.65
CA MET A 83 -8.24 -14.46 -16.49
C MET A 83 -9.71 -14.34 -16.09
N GLU A 84 -10.61 -14.91 -16.92
CA GLU A 84 -12.05 -14.76 -16.73
C GLU A 84 -12.50 -15.24 -15.33
N TYR A 85 -13.36 -14.45 -14.69
CA TYR A 85 -13.93 -14.59 -13.35
C TYR A 85 -12.96 -14.36 -12.18
N GLY A 86 -11.72 -13.96 -12.46
CA GLY A 86 -10.68 -13.75 -11.46
C GLY A 86 -10.96 -12.61 -10.47
N ASN A 87 -10.50 -12.82 -9.23
CA ASN A 87 -10.35 -11.78 -8.20
C ASN A 87 -8.91 -11.20 -8.29
N TYR A 88 -8.76 -9.88 -8.37
CA TYR A 88 -7.45 -9.22 -8.53
C TYR A 88 -6.97 -8.46 -7.28
N GLY A 89 -7.62 -8.67 -6.14
CA GLY A 89 -7.02 -8.41 -4.83
C GLY A 89 -6.76 -6.94 -4.47
N TYR A 90 -7.45 -5.96 -5.05
CA TYR A 90 -7.33 -4.57 -4.57
C TYR A 90 -7.71 -4.44 -3.07
N LYS A 91 -8.76 -5.14 -2.66
CA LYS A 91 -9.17 -5.29 -1.27
C LYS A 91 -9.23 -6.75 -0.85
N ASP A 92 -9.18 -6.98 0.46
CA ASP A 92 -9.46 -8.29 1.03
C ASP A 92 -10.88 -8.77 0.67
N GLU A 93 -10.99 -9.98 0.13
CA GLU A 93 -12.26 -10.54 -0.38
C GLU A 93 -13.35 -10.66 0.71
N ILE A 94 -12.95 -11.00 1.93
CA ILE A 94 -13.88 -11.39 3.00
C ILE A 94 -14.32 -10.17 3.82
N THR A 95 -13.37 -9.27 4.10
CA THR A 95 -13.53 -8.14 5.01
C THR A 95 -13.66 -6.80 4.28
N GLY A 96 -13.17 -6.71 3.04
CA GLY A 96 -13.02 -5.45 2.31
C GLY A 96 -11.88 -4.57 2.84
N ALA A 97 -11.03 -5.10 3.71
CA ALA A 97 -9.89 -4.38 4.25
C ALA A 97 -8.91 -3.94 3.16
N GLY A 98 -8.22 -2.82 3.40
CA GLY A 98 -7.17 -2.32 2.52
C GLY A 98 -5.84 -3.03 2.78
N TRP A 99 -4.90 -2.86 1.86
CA TRP A 99 -3.60 -3.53 1.88
C TRP A 99 -2.73 -3.25 3.11
N GLN A 100 -2.99 -2.14 3.81
CA GLN A 100 -2.28 -1.75 5.04
C GLN A 100 -2.74 -2.52 6.27
N THR A 101 -3.94 -3.13 6.23
CA THR A 101 -4.49 -3.86 7.36
C THR A 101 -3.63 -5.10 7.63
N PRO A 102 -3.04 -5.24 8.83
CA PRO A 102 -2.25 -6.40 9.20
C PRO A 102 -3.07 -7.68 9.08
N ARG A 103 -2.46 -8.71 8.49
CA ARG A 103 -3.02 -10.06 8.35
C ARG A 103 -1.91 -11.10 8.21
N THR A 104 -2.24 -12.37 8.40
CA THR A 104 -1.31 -13.48 8.17
C THR A 104 -0.90 -13.55 6.70
N ASN A 105 0.34 -14.00 6.43
CA ASN A 105 0.84 -14.28 5.08
C ASN A 105 0.95 -13.05 4.14
N MET A 106 1.15 -11.85 4.68
CA MET A 106 1.36 -10.65 3.87
C MET A 106 2.68 -10.72 3.08
N GLU A 107 2.67 -10.10 1.90
CA GLU A 107 3.89 -9.85 1.13
C GLU A 107 4.78 -8.81 1.84
N ASP A 108 6.09 -8.99 1.76
CA ASP A 108 7.07 -8.08 2.35
C ASP A 108 7.11 -6.73 1.61
N GLU A 109 7.03 -6.78 0.28
CA GLU A 109 7.08 -5.61 -0.60
C GLU A 109 5.71 -4.94 -0.75
N ILE A 110 5.65 -3.62 -0.55
CA ILE A 110 4.42 -2.82 -0.69
C ILE A 110 3.72 -3.05 -2.05
N PRO A 111 4.41 -3.01 -3.22
CA PRO A 111 3.77 -3.25 -4.51
C PRO A 111 3.02 -4.57 -4.62
N ARG A 112 3.52 -5.64 -3.97
CA ARG A 112 2.86 -6.96 -3.99
C ARG A 112 1.76 -7.06 -2.93
N ARG A 113 2.02 -6.47 -1.76
CA ARG A 113 1.07 -6.39 -0.65
C ARG A 113 -0.19 -5.61 -1.02
N HIS A 114 -0.04 -4.54 -1.81
CA HIS A 114 -1.11 -3.67 -2.29
C HIS A 114 -2.26 -4.46 -2.91
N TRP A 115 -1.91 -5.51 -3.66
CA TRP A 115 -2.84 -6.33 -4.41
C TRP A 115 -3.15 -7.69 -3.77
N HIS A 116 -2.83 -7.88 -2.50
CA HIS A 116 -3.13 -9.09 -1.77
C HIS A 116 -2.64 -10.38 -2.45
N LEU A 117 -1.49 -10.36 -3.14
CA LEU A 117 -1.06 -11.46 -4.03
C LEU A 117 -0.83 -12.82 -3.34
N ASN A 118 -0.61 -12.82 -2.03
CA ASN A 118 -0.49 -14.04 -1.23
C ASN A 118 -1.83 -14.64 -0.79
N ASP A 119 -2.95 -13.95 -1.01
CA ASP A 119 -4.26 -14.42 -0.59
C ASP A 119 -4.77 -15.54 -1.52
N PRO A 120 -5.42 -16.59 -0.98
CA PRO A 120 -6.12 -17.61 -1.76
C PRO A 120 -7.23 -17.02 -2.62
N GLY A 121 -7.22 -17.30 -3.93
CA GLY A 121 -8.23 -16.78 -4.86
C GLY A 121 -7.80 -15.55 -5.64
N VAL A 122 -6.71 -14.89 -5.24
CA VAL A 122 -6.19 -13.74 -5.96
C VAL A 122 -5.33 -14.20 -7.13
N VAL A 123 -5.75 -13.77 -8.33
CA VAL A 123 -5.06 -14.05 -9.60
C VAL A 123 -3.73 -13.28 -9.63
N PRO A 124 -2.61 -13.92 -10.05
CA PRO A 124 -1.34 -13.23 -10.18
C PRO A 124 -1.38 -12.06 -11.17
N ASN A 125 -0.36 -11.19 -11.12
CA ASN A 125 -0.23 -10.08 -12.07
C ASN A 125 0.75 -10.47 -13.19
N LEU A 126 0.58 -9.89 -14.39
CA LEU A 126 1.57 -10.07 -15.46
C LEU A 126 2.88 -9.37 -15.09
N LEU A 127 2.78 -8.13 -14.62
CA LEU A 127 3.93 -7.28 -14.36
C LEU A 127 3.58 -6.12 -13.42
N GLN A 128 4.47 -5.83 -12.48
CA GLN A 128 4.48 -4.60 -11.68
C GLN A 128 5.41 -3.59 -12.34
N THR A 129 4.92 -2.38 -12.60
CA THR A 129 5.61 -1.34 -13.39
C THR A 129 6.17 -0.20 -12.54
N GLY A 130 5.88 -0.18 -11.24
CA GLY A 130 6.41 0.79 -10.29
C GLY A 130 5.50 1.98 -10.05
N ALA A 131 6.10 3.17 -9.89
CA ALA A 131 5.35 4.42 -9.83
C ALA A 131 4.88 4.80 -11.24
N GLY A 132 3.61 5.13 -11.38
CA GLY A 132 3.07 5.51 -12.67
C GLY A 132 1.67 6.11 -12.58
N SER A 133 1.10 6.35 -13.75
CA SER A 133 -0.28 6.75 -13.96
C SER A 133 -0.69 6.13 -15.30
N PRO A 134 -0.96 4.81 -15.30
CA PRO A 134 -1.25 4.06 -16.51
C PRO A 134 -2.55 4.57 -17.14
N THR A 135 -2.57 4.59 -18.47
CA THR A 135 -3.72 5.06 -19.25
C THR A 135 -3.97 4.07 -20.39
N GLY A 136 -3.95 4.52 -21.64
CA GLY A 136 -4.36 3.69 -22.76
C GLY A 136 -3.43 2.50 -23.05
N ILE A 137 -4.02 1.39 -23.50
CA ILE A 137 -3.34 0.11 -23.77
C ILE A 137 -3.89 -0.55 -25.04
N LEU A 138 -3.00 -1.17 -25.82
CA LEU A 138 -3.38 -2.03 -26.94
C LEU A 138 -2.47 -3.23 -27.08
N ILE A 139 -2.91 -4.22 -27.87
CA ILE A 139 -2.08 -5.30 -28.42
C ILE A 139 -1.75 -5.00 -29.88
N TYR A 140 -0.46 -4.88 -30.21
CA TYR A 140 -0.04 -4.49 -31.55
C TYR A 140 0.11 -5.70 -32.49
N GLU A 141 -0.94 -6.02 -33.23
CA GLU A 141 -0.95 -7.16 -34.18
C GLU A 141 -0.61 -6.73 -35.63
N GLY A 142 0.22 -5.69 -35.78
CA GLY A 142 0.64 -5.11 -37.07
C GLY A 142 2.08 -5.44 -37.47
N ASP A 143 2.53 -4.83 -38.57
CA ASP A 143 3.82 -5.14 -39.21
C ASP A 143 4.67 -3.89 -39.52
N LYS A 144 4.24 -2.70 -39.06
CA LYS A 144 4.90 -1.40 -39.35
C LYS A 144 5.88 -0.93 -38.28
N LEU A 145 5.94 -1.64 -37.15
CA LEU A 145 6.92 -1.42 -36.09
C LEU A 145 8.03 -2.48 -36.14
N PRO A 146 9.19 -2.24 -35.48
CA PRO A 146 10.20 -3.27 -35.27
C PRO A 146 9.63 -4.58 -34.71
N GLU A 147 10.22 -5.71 -35.12
CA GLU A 147 9.76 -7.06 -34.76
C GLU A 147 9.51 -7.26 -33.26
N ARG A 148 10.35 -6.68 -32.39
CA ARG A 148 10.21 -6.76 -30.93
C ARG A 148 8.90 -6.18 -30.38
N PHE A 149 8.16 -5.39 -31.16
CA PHE A 149 6.88 -4.80 -30.76
C PHE A 149 5.68 -5.50 -31.42
N ILE A 150 5.94 -6.40 -32.37
CA ILE A 150 4.89 -7.15 -33.07
C ILE A 150 4.32 -8.20 -32.12
N ASN A 151 3.00 -8.26 -32.04
CA ASN A 151 2.23 -9.11 -31.12
C ASN A 151 2.47 -8.82 -29.64
N GLN A 152 2.89 -7.59 -29.30
CA GLN A 152 3.17 -7.18 -27.93
C GLN A 152 2.22 -6.09 -27.45
N LEU A 153 2.02 -6.04 -26.14
CA LEU A 153 1.27 -4.97 -25.51
C LEU A 153 2.00 -3.66 -25.70
N ILE A 154 1.26 -2.58 -25.94
CA ILE A 154 1.76 -1.21 -26.00
C ILE A 154 0.87 -0.37 -25.08
N HIS A 155 1.48 0.43 -24.22
CA HIS A 155 0.81 1.11 -23.12
C HIS A 155 1.38 2.51 -22.89
N CYS A 156 0.49 3.45 -22.62
CA CYS A 156 0.81 4.82 -22.23
C CYS A 156 0.83 4.96 -20.71
N ASP A 157 1.93 5.50 -20.19
CA ASP A 157 2.06 5.81 -18.78
C ASP A 157 2.43 7.30 -18.62
N ALA A 158 1.45 8.08 -18.17
CA ALA A 158 1.57 9.53 -18.07
C ALA A 158 2.49 9.96 -16.92
N GLY A 159 2.60 9.14 -15.86
CA GLY A 159 3.41 9.43 -14.67
C GLY A 159 4.91 9.55 -14.97
N PRO A 160 5.53 8.54 -15.62
CA PRO A 160 6.92 8.55 -16.04
C PRO A 160 7.14 9.10 -17.47
N ASN A 161 6.12 9.69 -18.09
CA ASN A 161 6.18 10.30 -19.43
C ASN A 161 6.63 9.32 -20.52
N VAL A 162 6.04 8.13 -20.60
CA VAL A 162 6.57 7.05 -21.45
C VAL A 162 5.47 6.26 -22.15
N VAL A 163 5.74 5.86 -23.38
CA VAL A 163 4.99 4.82 -24.09
C VAL A 163 5.86 3.58 -24.12
N ARG A 164 5.38 2.49 -23.52
CA ARG A 164 6.10 1.22 -23.36
C ARG A 164 5.46 0.14 -24.20
N SER A 165 6.26 -0.84 -24.56
CA SER A 165 5.81 -2.17 -24.91
C SER A 165 6.14 -3.14 -23.79
N TYR A 166 5.22 -4.07 -23.51
CA TYR A 166 5.47 -5.19 -22.62
C TYR A 166 5.62 -6.45 -23.46
N ALA A 167 6.85 -6.97 -23.55
CA ALA A 167 7.17 -8.15 -24.32
C ALA A 167 6.74 -9.41 -23.54
N VAL A 168 5.54 -9.91 -23.84
CA VAL A 168 4.89 -11.04 -23.17
C VAL A 168 5.47 -12.36 -23.65
N THR A 169 5.76 -13.24 -22.70
CA THR A 169 6.15 -14.64 -22.92
C THR A 169 5.36 -15.56 -22.00
N ASP A 170 5.25 -16.82 -22.37
CA ASP A 170 4.57 -17.83 -21.54
C ASP A 170 5.32 -18.04 -20.21
N ASP A 171 4.56 -18.20 -19.14
CA ASP A 171 5.07 -18.54 -17.81
C ASP A 171 4.09 -19.47 -17.10
N GLY A 172 4.36 -20.78 -17.20
CA GLY A 172 3.42 -21.81 -16.79
C GLY A 172 2.07 -21.67 -17.51
N ALA A 173 0.99 -21.68 -16.75
CA ALA A 173 -0.36 -21.43 -17.23
C ALA A 173 -0.66 -19.94 -17.40
N GLY A 174 0.24 -19.02 -17.05
CA GLY A 174 0.07 -17.60 -17.25
C GLY A 174 1.14 -17.02 -18.16
N TYR A 175 1.62 -15.85 -17.79
CA TYR A 175 2.50 -15.03 -18.60
C TYR A 175 3.44 -14.22 -17.72
N LYS A 176 4.57 -13.81 -18.29
CA LYS A 176 5.48 -12.79 -17.76
C LYS A 176 5.83 -11.80 -18.86
N ALA A 177 6.31 -10.61 -18.51
CA ALA A 177 6.68 -9.61 -19.50
C ALA A 177 7.93 -8.79 -19.15
N GLU A 178 8.62 -8.32 -20.19
CA GLU A 178 9.73 -7.37 -20.09
C GLU A 178 9.33 -5.98 -20.59
N ILE A 179 9.84 -4.93 -19.95
CA ILE A 179 9.55 -3.54 -20.32
C ILE A 179 10.49 -3.08 -21.44
N ASN A 180 9.92 -2.54 -22.52
CA ASN A 180 10.65 -1.96 -23.63
C ASN A 180 10.09 -0.57 -23.98
N ASP A 181 10.89 0.49 -23.87
CA ASP A 181 10.42 1.83 -24.22
C ASP A 181 10.29 2.02 -25.74
N ILE A 182 9.21 2.70 -26.16
CA ILE A 182 8.96 3.15 -27.54
C ILE A 182 9.21 4.66 -27.66
N LEU A 183 8.56 5.45 -26.80
CA LEU A 183 8.68 6.90 -26.72
C LEU A 183 8.86 7.34 -25.27
N ASN A 184 9.58 8.43 -25.04
CA ASN A 184 9.70 9.02 -23.71
C ASN A 184 9.81 10.55 -23.75
N GLY A 185 9.59 11.18 -22.59
CA GLY A 185 9.62 12.63 -22.39
C GLY A 185 11.01 13.27 -22.38
N THR A 186 12.06 12.59 -22.84
CA THR A 186 13.44 13.15 -22.78
C THR A 186 13.58 14.47 -23.54
N ARG A 187 12.80 14.65 -24.62
CA ARG A 187 12.80 15.89 -25.41
C ARG A 187 11.85 16.96 -24.87
N ASP A 188 10.94 16.56 -23.98
CA ASP A 188 9.85 17.39 -23.50
C ASP A 188 9.28 16.82 -22.19
N GLN A 189 9.63 17.47 -21.08
CA GLN A 189 9.23 17.03 -19.74
C GLN A 189 7.72 17.15 -19.47
N TRP A 190 6.95 17.81 -20.34
CA TRP A 190 5.48 17.90 -20.24
C TRP A 190 4.77 16.89 -21.15
N PHE A 191 5.51 15.99 -21.80
CA PHE A 191 4.91 14.84 -22.47
C PHE A 191 4.17 13.94 -21.46
N ARG A 192 2.86 13.77 -21.68
CA ARG A 192 1.91 12.99 -20.87
C ARG A 192 1.10 12.10 -21.81
N PRO A 193 1.67 10.97 -22.28
CA PRO A 193 0.95 10.07 -23.16
C PRO A 193 -0.29 9.55 -22.43
N SER A 194 -1.45 9.77 -23.03
CA SER A 194 -2.75 9.47 -22.41
C SER A 194 -3.47 8.32 -23.11
N ASP A 195 -3.16 8.05 -24.37
CA ASP A 195 -3.75 6.94 -25.11
C ASP A 195 -2.88 6.53 -26.31
N VAL A 196 -3.03 5.30 -26.78
CA VAL A 196 -2.37 4.76 -27.97
C VAL A 196 -3.34 3.90 -28.78
N CYS A 197 -3.31 4.05 -30.11
CA CYS A 197 -4.08 3.19 -31.01
C CYS A 197 -3.31 2.85 -32.29
N VAL A 198 -3.75 1.80 -33.00
CA VAL A 198 -3.20 1.46 -34.32
C VAL A 198 -3.82 2.36 -35.38
N ALA A 199 -2.99 3.14 -36.06
CA ALA A 199 -3.38 4.00 -37.17
C ALA A 199 -3.93 3.19 -38.36
N PRO A 200 -4.75 3.80 -39.24
CA PRO A 200 -5.27 3.13 -40.44
C PRO A 200 -4.21 2.56 -41.41
N ASP A 201 -2.98 3.08 -41.42
CA ASP A 201 -1.87 2.55 -42.22
C ASP A 201 -1.09 1.41 -41.51
N GLY A 202 -1.47 1.08 -40.27
CA GLY A 202 -0.80 0.09 -39.42
C GLY A 202 0.30 0.64 -38.52
N SER A 203 0.63 1.94 -38.59
CA SER A 203 1.52 2.60 -37.62
C SER A 203 0.81 2.87 -36.28
N LEU A 204 1.43 3.54 -35.30
CA LEU A 204 0.71 3.96 -34.07
C LEU A 204 0.33 5.43 -34.12
N ILE A 205 -0.78 5.77 -33.46
CA ILE A 205 -1.08 7.12 -32.99
C ILE A 205 -1.00 7.12 -31.46
N VAL A 206 -0.32 8.10 -30.88
CA VAL A 206 -0.26 8.34 -29.43
C VAL A 206 -0.87 9.70 -29.16
N ALA A 207 -1.87 9.72 -28.29
CA ALA A 207 -2.42 10.95 -27.73
C ALA A 207 -1.57 11.39 -26.55
N ASP A 208 -1.35 12.70 -26.47
CA ASP A 208 -0.58 13.34 -25.42
C ASP A 208 -1.35 14.54 -24.89
N TRP A 209 -1.71 14.49 -23.61
CA TRP A 209 -2.42 15.58 -22.93
C TRP A 209 -1.58 16.85 -22.91
N TYR A 210 -0.25 16.74 -22.79
CA TYR A 210 0.68 17.86 -22.58
C TYR A 210 0.41 18.66 -21.29
N ASP A 211 1.05 18.31 -20.16
CA ASP A 211 0.82 18.98 -18.88
C ASP A 211 2.07 18.95 -17.95
N PRO A 212 2.31 20.00 -17.13
CA PRO A 212 3.38 19.98 -16.12
C PRO A 212 3.12 19.01 -14.95
N GLY A 213 1.87 18.69 -14.64
CA GLY A 213 1.44 17.79 -13.57
C GLY A 213 0.99 16.41 -14.08
N VAL A 214 0.58 15.56 -13.13
CA VAL A 214 -0.08 14.26 -13.37
C VAL A 214 -1.15 14.11 -12.29
N GLY A 215 -2.37 13.69 -12.67
CA GLY A 215 -3.52 13.60 -11.78
C GLY A 215 -4.50 14.77 -11.92
N GLY A 216 -5.78 14.45 -12.15
CA GLY A 216 -6.82 15.38 -12.64
C GLY A 216 -7.21 16.55 -11.73
N HIS A 217 -6.49 16.81 -10.64
CA HIS A 217 -6.83 17.86 -9.68
C HIS A 217 -5.92 19.09 -9.76
N ARG A 218 -4.86 19.07 -10.60
CA ARG A 218 -3.90 20.19 -10.75
C ARG A 218 -3.39 20.33 -12.19
N GLN A 219 -4.29 20.31 -13.17
CA GLN A 219 -3.95 20.60 -14.57
C GLN A 219 -3.29 21.98 -14.66
N GLY A 220 -2.09 22.04 -15.22
CA GLY A 220 -1.33 23.28 -15.37
C GLY A 220 -1.43 23.90 -16.75
N ASP A 221 -1.63 23.09 -17.80
CA ASP A 221 -1.83 23.54 -19.17
C ASP A 221 -3.21 23.10 -19.67
N ILE A 222 -4.07 24.06 -20.00
CA ILE A 222 -5.44 23.82 -20.47
C ILE A 222 -5.61 24.10 -21.97
N ASP A 223 -4.57 24.57 -22.65
CA ASP A 223 -4.66 25.11 -24.00
C ASP A 223 -4.13 24.12 -25.05
N ARG A 224 -3.33 23.14 -24.64
CA ARG A 224 -2.59 22.27 -25.56
C ARG A 224 -2.92 20.79 -25.36
N GLY A 225 -2.81 20.06 -26.47
CA GLY A 225 -2.84 18.60 -26.56
C GLY A 225 -2.24 18.21 -27.91
N ARG A 226 -1.67 17.00 -28.04
CA ARG A 226 -0.91 16.58 -29.22
C ARG A 226 -1.28 15.16 -29.65
N LEU A 227 -1.12 14.90 -30.95
CA LEU A 227 -1.14 13.55 -31.52
C LEU A 227 0.21 13.28 -32.18
N PHE A 228 0.84 12.18 -31.78
CA PHE A 228 2.07 11.69 -32.41
C PHE A 228 1.76 10.48 -33.27
N ARG A 229 2.22 10.48 -34.52
CA ARG A 229 2.32 9.25 -35.31
C ARG A 229 3.68 8.60 -35.05
N VAL A 230 3.69 7.33 -34.67
CA VAL A 230 4.91 6.53 -34.47
C VAL A 230 5.07 5.55 -35.61
N ALA A 231 6.11 5.75 -36.42
CA ALA A 231 6.45 4.90 -37.56
C ALA A 231 7.97 4.82 -37.72
N LEU A 232 8.45 3.83 -38.48
CA LEU A 232 9.87 3.75 -38.83
C LEU A 232 10.32 4.97 -39.66
N PRO A 233 11.59 5.42 -39.50
CA PRO A 233 12.12 6.54 -40.27
C PRO A 233 11.91 6.38 -41.79
N GLY A 234 11.46 7.44 -42.44
CA GLY A 234 11.22 7.46 -43.89
C GLY A 234 9.89 6.84 -44.35
N GLN A 235 9.10 6.21 -43.47
CA GLN A 235 7.80 5.67 -43.84
C GLN A 235 6.74 6.76 -44.03
N LYS A 236 6.25 6.92 -45.26
CA LYS A 236 5.14 7.81 -45.59
C LYS A 236 3.82 7.26 -45.04
N TYR A 237 2.91 8.15 -44.66
CA TYR A 237 1.56 7.76 -44.27
C TYR A 237 0.76 7.37 -45.51
N SER A 238 0.27 6.13 -45.56
CA SER A 238 -0.50 5.62 -46.68
C SER A 238 -1.49 4.56 -46.20
N VAL A 239 -2.77 4.88 -46.24
CA VAL A 239 -3.85 3.97 -45.81
C VAL A 239 -4.14 2.96 -46.93
N PRO A 240 -4.08 1.64 -46.66
CA PRO A 240 -4.51 0.63 -47.62
C PRO A 240 -5.97 0.81 -48.02
N LYS A 241 -6.30 0.56 -49.30
CA LYS A 241 -7.69 0.50 -49.74
C LYS A 241 -8.27 -0.87 -49.39
N HIS A 242 -9.42 -0.88 -48.72
CA HIS A 242 -10.14 -2.10 -48.36
C HIS A 242 -11.47 -2.16 -49.13
N ASP A 243 -11.81 -3.36 -49.64
CA ASP A 243 -13.10 -3.63 -50.29
C ASP A 243 -14.01 -4.38 -49.33
N PHE A 244 -15.05 -3.72 -48.83
CA PHE A 244 -16.06 -4.33 -47.96
C PHE A 244 -17.32 -4.78 -48.72
N SER A 245 -17.35 -4.65 -50.05
CA SER A 245 -18.51 -5.04 -50.87
C SER A 245 -18.55 -6.55 -51.15
N THR A 246 -17.38 -7.20 -51.15
CA THR A 246 -17.22 -8.64 -51.43
C THR A 246 -16.82 -9.42 -50.18
N VAL A 247 -17.10 -10.73 -50.16
CA VAL A 247 -16.67 -11.64 -49.07
C VAL A 247 -15.15 -11.76 -49.05
N GLU A 248 -14.51 -11.86 -50.22
CA GLU A 248 -13.06 -11.97 -50.37
C GLU A 248 -12.35 -10.70 -49.93
N GLY A 249 -12.86 -9.53 -50.32
CA GLY A 249 -12.32 -8.24 -49.90
C GLY A 249 -12.45 -8.03 -48.39
N ALA A 250 -13.61 -8.38 -47.81
CA ALA A 250 -13.81 -8.31 -46.36
C ALA A 250 -12.91 -9.30 -45.61
N ALA A 251 -12.72 -10.51 -46.12
CA ALA A 251 -11.79 -11.48 -45.53
C ALA A 251 -10.34 -10.96 -45.54
N GLU A 252 -9.88 -10.33 -46.61
CA GLU A 252 -8.54 -9.70 -46.63
C GLU A 252 -8.47 -8.51 -45.65
N ALA A 253 -9.51 -7.68 -45.58
CA ALA A 253 -9.57 -6.57 -44.62
C ALA A 253 -9.58 -7.03 -43.14
N LEU A 254 -10.07 -8.24 -42.86
CA LEU A 254 -10.03 -8.85 -41.52
C LEU A 254 -8.60 -9.05 -40.99
N LYS A 255 -7.60 -9.10 -41.87
CA LYS A 255 -6.18 -9.20 -41.50
C LYS A 255 -5.59 -7.89 -40.99
N SER A 256 -6.28 -6.76 -41.18
CA SER A 256 -5.79 -5.45 -40.78
C SER A 256 -5.43 -5.37 -39.29
N PRO A 257 -4.33 -4.69 -38.90
CA PRO A 257 -4.02 -4.46 -37.49
C PRO A 257 -4.85 -3.33 -36.87
N ASN A 258 -5.53 -2.52 -37.69
CA ASN A 258 -6.42 -1.47 -37.22
C ASN A 258 -7.81 -2.03 -36.83
N THR A 259 -8.20 -1.82 -35.58
CA THR A 259 -9.45 -2.38 -35.01
C THR A 259 -10.71 -1.92 -35.75
N ALA A 260 -10.78 -0.66 -36.20
CA ALA A 260 -11.94 -0.17 -36.95
C ALA A 260 -12.10 -0.87 -38.31
N THR A 261 -11.01 -1.08 -39.03
CA THR A 261 -10.99 -1.85 -40.29
C THR A 261 -11.42 -3.29 -40.06
N ARG A 262 -10.90 -3.93 -39.01
CA ARG A 262 -11.32 -5.29 -38.63
C ARG A 262 -12.79 -5.37 -38.27
N TYR A 263 -13.32 -4.38 -37.54
CA TYR A 263 -14.73 -4.35 -37.16
C TYR A 263 -15.64 -4.30 -38.39
N LEU A 264 -15.35 -3.42 -39.36
CA LEU A 264 -16.12 -3.34 -40.61
C LEU A 264 -16.05 -4.65 -41.41
N ALA A 265 -14.86 -5.26 -41.51
CA ALA A 265 -14.68 -6.56 -42.14
C ALA A 265 -15.48 -7.67 -41.44
N PHE A 266 -15.40 -7.74 -40.11
CA PHE A 266 -16.08 -8.73 -39.29
C PHE A 266 -17.59 -8.63 -39.44
N THR A 267 -18.16 -7.42 -39.36
CA THR A 267 -19.60 -7.18 -39.53
C THR A 267 -20.07 -7.66 -40.89
N LYS A 268 -19.37 -7.30 -41.97
CA LYS A 268 -19.71 -7.75 -43.32
C LYS A 268 -19.67 -9.28 -43.47
N LEU A 269 -18.64 -9.92 -42.93
CA LEU A 269 -18.48 -11.38 -43.00
C LEU A 269 -19.56 -12.10 -42.20
N LYS A 270 -19.92 -11.57 -41.03
CA LYS A 270 -21.01 -12.09 -40.19
C LYS A 270 -22.36 -11.99 -40.91
N GLU A 271 -22.67 -10.85 -41.52
CA GLU A 271 -23.88 -10.66 -42.35
C GLU A 271 -23.94 -11.61 -43.54
N SER A 272 -22.78 -12.01 -44.09
CA SER A 272 -22.69 -12.92 -45.24
C SER A 272 -22.94 -14.39 -44.87
N GLY A 273 -22.94 -14.74 -43.57
CA GLY A 273 -23.30 -16.07 -43.07
C GLY A 273 -22.58 -17.22 -43.79
N ALA A 274 -23.34 -18.21 -44.25
CA ALA A 274 -22.81 -19.39 -44.95
C ALA A 274 -22.01 -19.06 -46.22
N ALA A 275 -22.27 -17.93 -46.89
CA ALA A 275 -21.50 -17.53 -48.07
C ALA A 275 -20.04 -17.18 -47.74
N ALA A 276 -19.74 -16.81 -46.48
CA ALA A 276 -18.39 -16.56 -46.02
C ALA A 276 -17.62 -17.85 -45.66
N GLU A 277 -18.29 -18.99 -45.47
CA GLU A 277 -17.65 -20.24 -45.01
C GLU A 277 -16.45 -20.66 -45.88
N PRO A 278 -16.53 -20.70 -47.23
CA PRO A 278 -15.42 -21.20 -48.04
C PRO A 278 -14.14 -20.37 -47.89
N VAL A 279 -14.27 -19.04 -47.86
CA VAL A 279 -13.15 -18.11 -47.75
C VAL A 279 -12.55 -18.15 -46.34
N LEU A 280 -13.40 -18.14 -45.32
CA LEU A 280 -12.97 -18.18 -43.92
C LEU A 280 -12.35 -19.55 -43.55
N ALA A 281 -12.94 -20.65 -44.01
CA ALA A 281 -12.41 -22.00 -43.76
C ALA A 281 -11.02 -22.18 -44.38
N LYS A 282 -10.81 -21.63 -45.59
CA LYS A 282 -9.48 -21.59 -46.22
C LYS A 282 -8.50 -20.76 -45.39
N MET A 283 -8.90 -19.59 -44.89
CA MET A 283 -8.06 -18.77 -44.02
C MET A 283 -7.69 -19.53 -42.73
N PHE A 284 -8.66 -20.12 -42.05
CA PHE A 284 -8.45 -20.90 -40.83
C PHE A 284 -7.51 -22.10 -41.04
N ALA A 285 -7.65 -22.81 -42.16
CA ALA A 285 -6.88 -24.01 -42.44
C ALA A 285 -5.44 -23.75 -42.93
N SER A 286 -5.18 -22.59 -43.56
CA SER A 286 -3.94 -22.42 -44.35
C SER A 286 -3.18 -21.11 -44.15
N ASP A 287 -3.74 -20.10 -43.48
CA ASP A 287 -2.99 -18.87 -43.22
C ASP A 287 -1.82 -19.14 -42.25
N PRO A 288 -0.59 -18.68 -42.52
CA PRO A 288 0.55 -18.92 -41.64
C PRO A 288 0.46 -18.15 -40.31
N ASN A 289 -0.34 -17.08 -40.24
CA ASN A 289 -0.49 -16.29 -39.02
C ASN A 289 -1.65 -16.81 -38.18
N PRO A 290 -1.40 -17.37 -36.97
CA PRO A 290 -2.46 -17.91 -36.12
C PRO A 290 -3.50 -16.88 -35.70
N ARG A 291 -3.17 -15.58 -35.67
CA ARG A 291 -4.14 -14.53 -35.36
C ARG A 291 -5.18 -14.38 -36.48
N PHE A 292 -4.76 -14.49 -37.74
CA PHE A 292 -5.70 -14.44 -38.88
C PHE A 292 -6.59 -15.68 -38.90
N ARG A 293 -6.02 -16.84 -38.61
CA ARG A 293 -6.78 -18.09 -38.42
C ARG A 293 -7.82 -17.94 -37.30
N SER A 294 -7.44 -17.39 -36.15
CA SER A 294 -8.34 -17.19 -35.01
C SER A 294 -9.47 -16.19 -35.32
N ARG A 295 -9.16 -15.07 -35.99
CA ARG A 295 -10.20 -14.13 -36.47
C ARG A 295 -11.23 -14.80 -37.37
N ALA A 296 -10.79 -15.71 -38.26
CA ALA A 296 -11.71 -16.51 -39.07
C ALA A 296 -12.53 -17.51 -38.23
N LEU A 297 -11.89 -18.19 -37.26
CA LEU A 297 -12.55 -19.14 -36.36
C LEU A 297 -13.75 -18.53 -35.62
N TRP A 298 -13.62 -17.30 -35.11
CA TRP A 298 -14.72 -16.60 -34.43
C TRP A 298 -15.96 -16.40 -35.30
N LEU A 299 -15.78 -16.14 -36.60
CA LEU A 299 -16.87 -16.01 -37.56
C LEU A 299 -17.43 -17.38 -37.97
N LEU A 300 -16.55 -18.35 -38.23
CA LEU A 300 -16.92 -19.71 -38.62
C LEU A 300 -17.79 -20.41 -37.56
N GLY A 301 -17.46 -20.22 -36.28
CA GLY A 301 -18.23 -20.77 -35.17
C GLY A 301 -19.64 -20.19 -35.02
N GLN A 302 -19.87 -18.98 -35.54
CA GLN A 302 -21.17 -18.30 -35.55
C GLN A 302 -22.04 -18.66 -36.76
N ILE A 303 -21.53 -19.42 -37.72
CA ILE A 303 -22.34 -19.91 -38.85
C ILE A 303 -23.27 -21.01 -38.34
N GLU A 304 -24.57 -20.84 -38.58
CA GLU A 304 -25.60 -21.79 -38.16
C GLU A 304 -25.27 -23.23 -38.60
N GLY A 305 -25.35 -24.16 -37.65
CA GLY A 305 -25.05 -25.58 -37.88
C GLY A 305 -23.57 -25.93 -38.06
N LYS A 306 -22.64 -24.98 -37.91
CA LYS A 306 -21.19 -25.21 -38.09
C LYS A 306 -20.36 -25.11 -36.82
N THR A 307 -20.95 -24.66 -35.71
CA THR A 307 -20.26 -24.44 -34.44
C THR A 307 -19.43 -25.64 -33.99
N GLN A 308 -20.04 -26.82 -33.83
CA GLN A 308 -19.35 -28.03 -33.36
C GLN A 308 -18.15 -28.39 -34.26
N LYS A 309 -18.36 -28.37 -35.59
CA LYS A 309 -17.30 -28.67 -36.58
C LYS A 309 -16.06 -27.81 -36.35
N TYR A 310 -16.24 -26.49 -36.17
CA TYR A 310 -15.10 -25.59 -36.04
C TYR A 310 -14.51 -25.58 -34.62
N VAL A 311 -15.29 -25.88 -33.60
CA VAL A 311 -14.76 -26.19 -32.25
C VAL A 311 -13.85 -27.42 -32.32
N ASP A 312 -14.32 -28.53 -32.90
CA ASP A 312 -13.56 -29.78 -33.01
C ASP A 312 -12.25 -29.60 -33.80
N LEU A 313 -12.30 -28.85 -34.90
CA LEU A 313 -11.10 -28.52 -35.68
C LEU A 313 -10.13 -27.63 -34.90
N ALA A 314 -10.62 -26.65 -34.13
CA ALA A 314 -9.77 -25.75 -33.36
C ALA A 314 -9.06 -26.47 -32.21
N ILE A 315 -9.77 -27.33 -31.46
CA ILE A 315 -9.17 -28.05 -30.33
C ILE A 315 -8.19 -29.14 -30.76
N ALA A 316 -8.26 -29.58 -32.01
CA ALA A 316 -7.29 -30.51 -32.61
C ALA A 316 -6.07 -29.80 -33.23
N ASP A 317 -6.00 -28.47 -33.19
CA ASP A 317 -4.94 -27.72 -33.85
C ASP A 317 -3.57 -27.89 -33.17
N LYS A 318 -2.50 -27.81 -33.95
CA LYS A 318 -1.12 -27.83 -33.42
C LYS A 318 -0.78 -26.58 -32.59
N ASP A 319 -1.39 -25.44 -32.91
CA ASP A 319 -1.14 -24.18 -32.24
C ASP A 319 -1.98 -24.08 -30.95
N LYS A 320 -1.31 -23.90 -29.82
CA LYS A 320 -1.96 -23.83 -28.50
C LYS A 320 -2.96 -22.67 -28.41
N ASP A 321 -2.70 -21.54 -29.06
CA ASP A 321 -3.55 -20.35 -28.96
C ASP A 321 -4.83 -20.54 -29.79
N ILE A 322 -4.77 -21.36 -30.86
CA ILE A 322 -5.97 -21.81 -31.59
C ILE A 322 -6.80 -22.78 -30.75
N ARG A 323 -6.16 -23.73 -30.04
CA ARG A 323 -6.89 -24.63 -29.11
C ARG A 323 -7.59 -23.83 -28.00
N ILE A 324 -6.91 -22.84 -27.42
CA ILE A 324 -7.48 -21.89 -26.46
C ILE A 324 -8.69 -21.15 -27.05
N ALA A 325 -8.56 -20.58 -28.25
CA ALA A 325 -9.67 -19.91 -28.93
C ALA A 325 -10.85 -20.88 -29.19
N GLY A 326 -10.58 -22.15 -29.49
CA GLY A 326 -11.59 -23.20 -29.63
C GLY A 326 -12.38 -23.47 -28.35
N ILE A 327 -11.70 -23.54 -27.20
CA ILE A 327 -12.36 -23.68 -25.88
C ILE A 327 -13.22 -22.44 -25.56
N ARG A 328 -12.71 -21.24 -25.81
CA ARG A 328 -13.48 -20.01 -25.58
C ARG A 328 -14.69 -19.91 -26.50
N LEU A 329 -14.54 -20.31 -27.76
CA LEU A 329 -15.63 -20.40 -28.73
C LEU A 329 -16.70 -21.40 -28.29
N SER A 330 -16.32 -22.59 -27.81
CA SER A 330 -17.29 -23.61 -27.37
C SER A 330 -18.17 -23.09 -26.22
N ARG A 331 -17.57 -22.40 -25.24
CA ARG A 331 -18.30 -21.73 -24.16
C ARG A 331 -19.22 -20.63 -24.69
N ARG A 332 -18.69 -19.76 -25.56
CA ARG A 332 -19.44 -18.61 -26.09
C ARG A 332 -20.64 -19.03 -26.94
N MET A 333 -20.53 -20.16 -27.64
CA MET A 333 -21.59 -20.73 -28.48
C MET A 333 -22.40 -21.80 -27.76
N GLU A 334 -22.22 -21.97 -26.44
CA GLU A 334 -23.00 -22.87 -25.58
C GLU A 334 -22.95 -24.35 -26.05
N VAL A 335 -21.82 -24.77 -26.60
CA VAL A 335 -21.53 -26.19 -26.91
C VAL A 335 -21.32 -26.95 -25.60
N ASP A 336 -21.65 -28.25 -25.57
CA ASP A 336 -21.28 -29.11 -24.44
C ASP A 336 -19.75 -29.15 -24.28
N VAL A 337 -19.28 -28.50 -23.22
CA VAL A 337 -17.86 -28.30 -22.92
C VAL A 337 -17.21 -29.54 -22.31
N ILE A 338 -17.96 -30.51 -21.77
CA ILE A 338 -17.36 -31.70 -21.13
C ILE A 338 -16.54 -32.53 -22.14
N PRO A 339 -17.06 -32.90 -23.32
CA PRO A 339 -16.27 -33.59 -24.35
C PRO A 339 -15.06 -32.78 -24.82
N VAL A 340 -15.21 -31.45 -24.93
CA VAL A 340 -14.14 -30.54 -25.34
C VAL A 340 -12.99 -30.57 -24.33
N VAL A 341 -13.31 -30.39 -23.04
CA VAL A 341 -12.34 -30.43 -21.95
C VAL A 341 -11.68 -31.79 -21.86
N ARG A 342 -12.44 -32.88 -21.95
CA ARG A 342 -11.93 -34.27 -21.89
C ARG A 342 -10.87 -34.56 -22.94
N ASN A 343 -10.96 -33.98 -24.12
CA ASN A 343 -9.94 -34.11 -25.17
C ASN A 343 -8.63 -33.38 -24.82
N LEU A 344 -8.69 -32.38 -23.95
CA LEU A 344 -7.60 -31.44 -23.67
C LEU A 344 -7.11 -31.46 -22.20
N VAL A 345 -7.71 -32.26 -21.30
CA VAL A 345 -7.27 -32.32 -19.88
C VAL A 345 -5.82 -32.77 -19.71
N LYS A 346 -5.23 -33.40 -20.73
CA LYS A 346 -3.81 -33.81 -20.79
C LYS A 346 -3.01 -33.06 -21.85
N ASP A 347 -3.52 -31.93 -22.35
CA ASP A 347 -2.77 -31.09 -23.30
C ASP A 347 -1.39 -30.75 -22.72
N GLU A 348 -0.36 -30.67 -23.57
CA GLU A 348 1.00 -30.34 -23.12
C GLU A 348 1.10 -28.91 -22.55
N SER A 349 0.31 -27.97 -23.10
CA SER A 349 0.32 -26.57 -22.71
C SER A 349 -0.47 -26.35 -21.42
N PRO A 350 0.18 -25.84 -20.34
CA PRO A 350 -0.53 -25.46 -19.12
C PRO A 350 -1.60 -24.38 -19.37
N GLN A 351 -1.41 -23.50 -20.37
CA GLN A 351 -2.40 -22.47 -20.72
C GLN A 351 -3.65 -23.07 -21.36
N VAL A 352 -3.53 -24.15 -22.15
CA VAL A 352 -4.71 -24.87 -22.66
C VAL A 352 -5.46 -25.52 -21.50
N ARG A 353 -4.73 -26.17 -20.59
CA ARG A 353 -5.32 -26.77 -19.37
C ARG A 353 -5.99 -25.72 -18.46
N ARG A 354 -5.43 -24.52 -18.34
CA ARG A 354 -6.05 -23.37 -17.65
C ARG A 354 -7.40 -23.02 -18.25
N GLU A 355 -7.48 -22.88 -19.57
CA GLU A 355 -8.75 -22.57 -20.24
C GLU A 355 -9.78 -23.69 -20.08
N CYS A 356 -9.34 -24.95 -20.06
CA CYS A 356 -10.21 -26.07 -19.69
C CYS A 356 -10.78 -25.92 -18.28
N ALA A 357 -9.96 -25.55 -17.29
CA ALA A 357 -10.43 -25.33 -15.92
C ALA A 357 -11.47 -24.19 -15.86
N ILE A 358 -11.20 -23.05 -16.52
CA ILE A 358 -12.15 -21.92 -16.62
C ILE A 358 -13.45 -22.37 -17.29
N ALA A 359 -13.38 -23.21 -18.33
CA ALA A 359 -14.57 -23.73 -19.03
C ALA A 359 -15.49 -24.58 -18.15
N LEU A 360 -14.95 -25.22 -17.10
CA LEU A 360 -15.72 -26.03 -16.16
C LEU A 360 -16.53 -25.20 -15.13
N ARG A 361 -16.25 -23.89 -14.98
CA ARG A 361 -16.80 -23.06 -13.89
C ARG A 361 -18.32 -23.16 -13.72
N HIS A 362 -19.06 -22.99 -14.81
CA HIS A 362 -20.53 -22.88 -14.78
C HIS A 362 -21.26 -24.21 -14.93
N LEU A 363 -20.52 -25.33 -14.95
CA LEU A 363 -21.10 -26.66 -15.02
C LEU A 363 -21.40 -27.17 -13.61
N SER A 364 -22.56 -27.82 -13.45
CA SER A 364 -22.92 -28.58 -12.25
C SER A 364 -23.26 -30.01 -12.65
N SER A 365 -22.23 -30.77 -13.04
CA SER A 365 -22.31 -32.18 -13.47
C SER A 365 -21.31 -33.01 -12.68
N GLU A 366 -21.62 -34.28 -12.44
CA GLU A 366 -20.67 -35.21 -11.81
C GLU A 366 -19.45 -35.49 -12.71
N GLU A 367 -19.61 -35.43 -14.04
CA GLU A 367 -18.50 -35.58 -14.99
C GLU A 367 -17.46 -34.46 -14.88
N LYS A 368 -17.87 -33.26 -14.43
CA LYS A 368 -16.94 -32.16 -14.15
C LYS A 368 -15.86 -32.58 -13.17
N ILE A 369 -16.21 -33.41 -12.17
CA ILE A 369 -15.27 -33.85 -11.14
C ILE A 369 -14.17 -34.71 -11.73
N SER A 370 -14.47 -35.62 -12.65
CA SER A 370 -13.44 -36.44 -13.28
C SER A 370 -12.48 -35.61 -14.12
N GLU A 371 -13.01 -34.64 -14.88
CA GLU A 371 -12.17 -33.78 -15.72
C GLU A 371 -11.33 -32.81 -14.87
N TRP A 372 -11.92 -32.20 -13.85
CA TRP A 372 -11.21 -31.34 -12.91
C TRP A 372 -10.11 -32.11 -12.17
N THR A 373 -10.38 -33.32 -11.70
CA THR A 373 -9.36 -34.15 -11.03
C THR A 373 -8.20 -34.46 -11.97
N ALA A 374 -8.45 -34.75 -13.26
CA ALA A 374 -7.39 -34.96 -14.24
C ALA A 374 -6.51 -33.70 -14.43
N LEU A 375 -7.14 -32.52 -14.47
CA LEU A 375 -6.43 -31.23 -14.53
C LEU A 375 -5.59 -30.99 -13.27
N ALA A 376 -6.18 -31.18 -12.07
CA ALA A 376 -5.53 -30.95 -10.78
C ALA A 376 -4.33 -31.88 -10.53
N LEU A 377 -4.36 -33.12 -11.04
CA LEU A 377 -3.22 -34.04 -10.95
C LEU A 377 -1.98 -33.57 -11.75
N SER A 378 -2.16 -32.62 -12.66
CA SER A 378 -1.10 -32.01 -13.47
C SER A 378 -0.62 -30.66 -12.92
N LEU A 379 -1.06 -30.26 -11.72
CA LEU A 379 -0.65 -29.01 -11.07
C LEU A 379 0.84 -29.02 -10.72
N ASP A 380 1.57 -28.04 -11.24
CA ASP A 380 2.87 -27.63 -10.72
C ASP A 380 2.65 -26.72 -9.49
N PRO A 381 3.22 -27.03 -8.31
CA PRO A 381 3.06 -26.19 -7.13
C PRO A 381 3.57 -24.75 -7.30
N ASN A 382 4.44 -24.47 -8.27
CA ASN A 382 4.94 -23.12 -8.53
C ASN A 382 4.06 -22.33 -9.51
N ASP A 383 3.09 -22.99 -10.15
CA ASP A 383 2.22 -22.37 -11.15
C ASP A 383 0.93 -21.84 -10.50
N ARG A 384 1.04 -20.66 -9.89
CA ARG A 384 -0.11 -19.96 -9.29
C ARG A 384 -1.21 -19.66 -10.29
N TRP A 385 -0.88 -19.38 -11.55
CA TRP A 385 -1.90 -19.14 -12.58
C TRP A 385 -2.79 -20.36 -12.78
N TYR A 386 -2.18 -21.55 -12.80
CA TYR A 386 -2.93 -22.79 -12.96
C TYR A 386 -3.74 -23.12 -11.71
N LEU A 387 -3.15 -22.95 -10.51
CA LEU A 387 -3.83 -23.13 -9.23
C LEU A 387 -5.12 -22.29 -9.16
N GLU A 388 -5.05 -21.00 -9.50
CA GLU A 388 -6.21 -20.12 -9.43
C GLU A 388 -7.27 -20.50 -10.46
N SER A 389 -6.89 -20.96 -11.67
CA SER A 389 -7.86 -21.46 -12.65
C SER A 389 -8.62 -22.72 -12.18
N LEU A 390 -7.94 -23.62 -11.45
CA LEU A 390 -8.57 -24.78 -10.83
C LEU A 390 -9.55 -24.36 -9.72
N GLY A 391 -9.23 -23.33 -8.95
CA GLY A 391 -10.13 -22.78 -7.96
C GLY A 391 -11.36 -22.11 -8.58
N LEU A 392 -11.16 -21.31 -9.61
CA LEU A 392 -12.24 -20.66 -10.37
C LEU A 392 -13.21 -21.67 -10.98
N ALA A 393 -12.73 -22.85 -11.38
CA ALA A 393 -13.57 -23.94 -11.87
C ALA A 393 -14.61 -24.42 -10.83
N LEU A 394 -14.31 -24.29 -9.54
CA LEU A 394 -15.12 -24.84 -8.45
C LEU A 394 -15.89 -23.78 -7.65
N ASP A 395 -15.42 -22.53 -7.61
CA ASP A 395 -15.99 -21.49 -6.74
C ASP A 395 -17.47 -21.14 -7.07
N ALA A 396 -17.93 -21.40 -8.29
CA ALA A 396 -19.32 -21.17 -8.71
C ALA A 396 -20.25 -22.39 -8.54
N ASP A 397 -19.75 -23.55 -8.09
CA ASP A 397 -20.50 -24.80 -8.04
C ASP A 397 -20.75 -25.27 -6.60
N PRO A 398 -21.89 -24.93 -6.00
CA PRO A 398 -22.18 -25.33 -4.62
C PRO A 398 -22.49 -26.83 -4.47
N LYS A 399 -22.83 -27.54 -5.55
CA LYS A 399 -23.27 -28.94 -5.50
C LYS A 399 -22.12 -29.93 -5.69
N PHE A 400 -21.23 -29.64 -6.63
CA PHE A 400 -20.07 -30.47 -6.96
C PHE A 400 -18.75 -29.70 -6.85
N GLY A 401 -18.71 -28.56 -6.16
CA GLY A 401 -17.48 -27.79 -5.97
C GLY A 401 -16.43 -28.49 -5.09
N TRP A 402 -15.74 -27.69 -4.28
CA TRP A 402 -14.56 -28.09 -3.52
C TRP A 402 -14.66 -29.43 -2.78
N GLU A 403 -15.77 -29.70 -2.08
CA GLU A 403 -15.92 -30.91 -1.25
C GLU A 403 -15.75 -32.22 -2.05
N ARG A 404 -16.44 -32.34 -3.19
CA ARG A 404 -16.37 -33.55 -4.03
C ARG A 404 -15.08 -33.61 -4.84
N ALA A 405 -14.64 -32.46 -5.35
CA ALA A 405 -13.42 -32.35 -6.13
C ALA A 405 -12.18 -32.76 -5.32
N LEU A 406 -12.05 -32.25 -4.09
CA LEU A 406 -10.96 -32.63 -3.19
C LEU A 406 -11.00 -34.10 -2.82
N HIS A 407 -12.17 -34.65 -2.48
CA HIS A 407 -12.28 -36.08 -2.19
C HIS A 407 -11.76 -36.92 -3.38
N SER A 408 -12.22 -36.60 -4.59
CA SER A 408 -11.79 -37.28 -5.82
C SER A 408 -10.29 -37.16 -6.05
N TYR A 409 -9.74 -35.96 -5.89
CA TYR A 409 -8.31 -35.69 -5.98
C TYR A 409 -7.49 -36.48 -4.96
N MET A 410 -7.86 -36.43 -3.67
CA MET A 410 -7.15 -37.14 -2.60
C MET A 410 -7.20 -38.66 -2.79
N LYS A 411 -8.28 -39.20 -3.37
CA LYS A 411 -8.37 -40.62 -3.73
C LYS A 411 -7.49 -40.98 -4.93
N ALA A 412 -7.41 -40.11 -5.93
CA ALA A 412 -6.61 -40.32 -7.13
C ALA A 412 -5.11 -40.14 -6.85
N GLN A 413 -4.76 -39.25 -5.92
CA GLN A 413 -3.40 -38.99 -5.50
C GLN A 413 -2.90 -40.08 -4.53
N LYS A 414 -2.09 -41.00 -5.03
CA LYS A 414 -1.41 -42.02 -4.20
C LYS A 414 -0.07 -41.47 -3.70
N ASN A 415 0.05 -41.23 -2.38
CA ASN A 415 1.24 -40.77 -1.64
C ASN A 415 1.79 -39.37 -2.04
N SER A 416 2.11 -38.57 -1.00
CA SER A 416 2.25 -37.10 -1.02
C SER A 416 3.11 -36.49 -2.13
N LYS A 417 2.57 -35.43 -2.76
CA LYS A 417 3.32 -34.47 -3.58
C LYS A 417 3.19 -33.05 -2.99
N PRO A 418 4.20 -32.17 -3.18
CA PRO A 418 4.13 -30.76 -2.75
C PRO A 418 2.91 -29.97 -3.29
N ALA A 419 2.37 -30.34 -4.45
CA ALA A 419 1.20 -29.70 -5.06
C ALA A 419 -0.09 -29.80 -4.20
N SER A 420 -0.17 -30.76 -3.27
CA SER A 420 -1.34 -30.90 -2.38
C SER A 420 -1.49 -29.71 -1.46
N LEU A 421 -0.38 -29.15 -0.95
CA LEU A 421 -0.43 -28.03 -0.01
C LEU A 421 -1.04 -26.79 -0.68
N GLU A 422 -0.61 -26.46 -1.89
CA GLU A 422 -1.14 -25.34 -2.66
C GLU A 422 -2.64 -25.48 -2.90
N LEU A 423 -3.07 -26.67 -3.34
CA LEU A 423 -4.48 -26.95 -3.58
C LEU A 423 -5.33 -26.92 -2.30
N ILE A 424 -4.84 -27.50 -1.20
CA ILE A 424 -5.50 -27.48 0.12
C ILE A 424 -5.58 -26.05 0.67
N SER A 425 -4.53 -25.24 0.47
CA SER A 425 -4.54 -23.84 0.89
C SER A 425 -5.49 -22.98 0.05
N ARG A 426 -5.67 -23.30 -1.23
CA ARG A 426 -6.61 -22.60 -2.12
C ARG A 426 -8.06 -23.00 -1.89
N SER A 427 -8.28 -24.21 -1.37
CA SER A 427 -9.62 -24.78 -1.29
C SER A 427 -10.49 -24.19 -0.19
N ARG A 428 -11.81 -24.33 -0.34
CA ARG A 428 -12.83 -23.76 0.55
C ARG A 428 -13.78 -24.84 1.08
N GLY A 429 -14.36 -24.64 2.26
CA GLY A 429 -15.44 -25.48 2.81
C GLY A 429 -14.98 -26.62 3.73
N LYS A 430 -15.93 -27.44 4.20
CA LYS A 430 -15.72 -28.36 5.35
C LYS A 430 -14.69 -29.46 5.15
N GLU A 431 -14.53 -29.99 3.93
CA GLU A 431 -13.49 -30.99 3.68
C GLU A 431 -12.11 -30.32 3.59
N SER A 432 -12.05 -29.10 3.05
CA SER A 432 -10.84 -28.27 3.03
C SER A 432 -10.33 -27.99 4.44
N THR A 433 -11.20 -27.61 5.37
CA THR A 433 -10.82 -27.31 6.75
C THR A 433 -10.20 -28.53 7.45
N LYS A 434 -10.75 -29.73 7.28
CA LYS A 434 -10.14 -30.97 7.82
C LYS A 434 -8.74 -31.24 7.25
N LEU A 435 -8.57 -31.06 5.94
CA LEU A 435 -7.27 -31.26 5.28
C LEU A 435 -6.25 -30.21 5.74
N LYS A 436 -6.66 -28.94 5.88
CA LYS A 436 -5.83 -27.85 6.43
C LYS A 436 -5.36 -28.19 7.85
N LEU A 437 -6.24 -28.69 8.72
CA LEU A 437 -5.85 -29.14 10.07
C LEU A 437 -4.83 -30.28 10.02
N ALA A 438 -5.04 -31.28 9.15
CA ALA A 438 -4.12 -32.41 9.00
C ALA A 438 -2.72 -31.93 8.56
N GLU A 439 -2.65 -30.99 7.61
CA GLU A 439 -1.39 -30.39 7.15
C GLU A 439 -0.73 -29.53 8.25
N ILE A 440 -1.48 -28.72 9.00
CA ILE A 440 -0.92 -27.96 10.14
C ILE A 440 -0.33 -28.92 11.19
N ILE A 441 -1.03 -30.00 11.54
CA ILE A 441 -0.50 -31.01 12.46
C ILE A 441 0.74 -31.71 11.88
N HIS A 442 0.77 -31.96 10.57
CA HIS A 442 1.94 -32.51 9.89
C HIS A 442 3.14 -31.57 10.02
N LEU A 443 2.96 -30.27 9.75
CA LEU A 443 4.01 -29.25 9.93
C LEU A 443 4.54 -29.21 11.36
N ILE A 444 3.66 -29.27 12.36
CA ILE A 444 4.07 -29.34 13.78
C ILE A 444 4.92 -30.59 14.03
N LYS A 445 4.50 -31.75 13.55
CA LYS A 445 5.25 -33.01 13.73
C LYS A 445 6.61 -32.97 13.02
N THR A 446 6.67 -32.41 11.82
CA THR A 446 7.92 -32.22 11.07
C THR A 446 8.89 -31.32 11.84
N ALA A 447 8.40 -30.20 12.38
CA ALA A 447 9.19 -29.31 13.21
C ALA A 447 9.74 -29.99 14.47
N GLN A 448 8.99 -30.92 15.07
CA GLN A 448 9.46 -31.67 16.24
C GLN A 448 10.56 -32.69 15.93
N MET A 449 10.54 -33.31 14.74
CA MET A 449 11.53 -34.31 14.34
C MET A 449 12.90 -33.68 14.05
N GLN A 450 12.92 -32.41 13.68
CA GLN A 450 14.13 -31.65 13.38
C GLN A 450 14.66 -30.94 14.64
N LEU A 451 15.21 -31.73 15.58
CA LEU A 451 15.70 -31.25 16.89
C LEU A 451 16.94 -30.33 16.83
N THR A 452 17.57 -30.16 15.67
CA THR A 452 18.57 -29.12 15.41
C THR A 452 17.96 -28.02 14.56
N PRO A 453 17.66 -26.84 15.13
CA PRO A 453 17.07 -25.72 14.39
C PRO A 453 18.08 -25.16 13.40
N GLU A 454 18.05 -25.67 12.19
CA GLU A 454 18.64 -24.98 11.05
C GLU A 454 17.65 -23.87 10.66
N ALA A 455 18.04 -22.60 10.80
CA ALA A 455 17.16 -21.43 10.63
C ALA A 455 16.32 -21.45 9.32
N ARG A 456 16.84 -22.11 8.27
CA ARG A 456 16.17 -22.27 6.98
C ARG A 456 14.91 -23.17 7.04
N HIS A 457 14.91 -24.20 7.88
CA HIS A 457 13.79 -25.13 8.01
C HIS A 457 12.60 -24.51 8.75
N ASP A 458 12.85 -23.80 9.84
CA ASP A 458 11.81 -23.08 10.59
C ASP A 458 11.12 -22.02 9.71
N GLU A 459 11.88 -21.35 8.84
CA GLU A 459 11.33 -20.36 7.91
C GLU A 459 10.40 -20.98 6.86
N GLU A 460 10.77 -22.15 6.30
CA GLU A 460 9.93 -22.88 5.36
C GLU A 460 8.63 -23.40 5.99
N ILE A 461 8.72 -23.92 7.22
CA ILE A 461 7.55 -24.35 7.99
C ILE A 461 6.68 -23.15 8.33
N SER A 462 7.27 -22.02 8.75
CA SER A 462 6.54 -20.79 9.07
C SER A 462 5.78 -20.26 7.85
N ARG A 463 6.40 -20.23 6.67
CA ARG A 463 5.73 -19.81 5.42
C ARG A 463 4.56 -20.74 5.06
N SER A 464 4.76 -22.06 5.18
CA SER A 464 3.71 -23.05 4.90
C SER A 464 2.54 -22.92 5.88
N ALA A 465 2.85 -22.71 7.17
CA ALA A 465 1.85 -22.48 8.21
C ALA A 465 1.09 -21.18 7.98
N ALA A 466 1.77 -20.08 7.69
CA ALA A 466 1.15 -18.78 7.41
C ALA A 466 0.16 -18.86 6.24
N LYS A 467 0.52 -19.57 5.16
CA LYS A 467 -0.38 -19.82 4.02
C LYS A 467 -1.64 -20.59 4.46
N LEU A 468 -1.49 -21.66 5.24
CA LEU A 468 -2.62 -22.43 5.75
C LEU A 468 -3.50 -21.63 6.71
N PHE A 469 -2.92 -20.89 7.65
CA PHE A 469 -3.68 -20.03 8.56
C PHE A 469 -4.42 -18.92 7.81
N ARG A 470 -3.76 -18.27 6.84
CA ARG A 470 -4.42 -17.28 5.99
C ARG A 470 -5.61 -17.89 5.24
N SER A 471 -5.49 -19.14 4.78
CA SER A 471 -6.59 -19.82 4.11
C SER A 471 -7.80 -20.13 4.99
N LEU A 472 -7.65 -20.14 6.32
CA LEU A 472 -8.78 -20.30 7.24
C LEU A 472 -9.66 -19.05 7.27
N ASP A 473 -9.12 -17.87 6.97
CA ASP A 473 -9.91 -16.63 6.93
C ASP A 473 -10.95 -16.62 5.80
N PHE A 474 -10.80 -17.52 4.82
CA PHE A 474 -11.70 -17.73 3.69
C PHE A 474 -12.69 -18.89 3.93
N ASP A 475 -12.59 -19.57 5.08
CA ASP A 475 -13.55 -20.58 5.53
C ASP A 475 -14.53 -19.96 6.55
N ASP A 476 -15.52 -20.76 6.98
CA ASP A 476 -16.43 -20.30 8.04
C ASP A 476 -15.68 -20.13 9.38
N LYS A 477 -16.06 -19.09 10.12
CA LYS A 477 -15.39 -18.70 11.38
C LYS A 477 -15.43 -19.79 12.44
N THR A 478 -16.53 -20.57 12.48
CA THR A 478 -16.69 -21.65 13.46
C THR A 478 -15.69 -22.77 13.22
N SER A 479 -15.61 -23.29 11.98
CA SER A 479 -14.63 -24.31 11.61
C SER A 479 -13.20 -23.83 11.86
N SER A 480 -12.91 -22.56 11.56
CA SER A 480 -11.59 -21.96 11.78
C SER A 480 -11.20 -21.94 13.27
N ALA A 481 -12.13 -21.54 14.14
CA ALA A 481 -11.94 -21.54 15.59
C ALA A 481 -11.74 -22.96 16.16
N GLU A 482 -12.51 -23.94 15.67
CA GLU A 482 -12.37 -25.35 16.06
C GLU A 482 -10.99 -25.94 15.69
N ILE A 483 -10.48 -25.58 14.50
CA ILE A 483 -9.13 -25.95 14.05
C ILE A 483 -8.09 -25.32 14.96
N CYS A 484 -8.17 -24.01 15.20
CA CYS A 484 -7.21 -23.30 16.03
C CYS A 484 -7.18 -23.85 17.46
N SER A 485 -8.35 -24.15 18.03
CA SER A 485 -8.46 -24.84 19.32
C SER A 485 -7.81 -26.24 19.31
N SER A 486 -7.93 -26.98 18.20
CA SER A 486 -7.29 -28.30 18.05
C SER A 486 -5.77 -28.20 17.92
N VAL A 487 -5.28 -27.19 17.19
CA VAL A 487 -3.85 -26.91 17.06
C VAL A 487 -3.24 -26.53 18.40
N LEU A 488 -3.89 -25.66 19.18
CA LEU A 488 -3.42 -25.28 20.52
C LEU A 488 -3.35 -26.49 21.47
N ARG A 489 -4.31 -27.43 21.39
CA ARG A 489 -4.24 -28.70 22.12
C ARG A 489 -3.07 -29.57 21.66
N GLU A 490 -2.85 -29.67 20.36
CA GLU A 490 -1.73 -30.44 19.81
C GLU A 490 -0.38 -29.85 20.25
N LEU A 491 -0.26 -28.52 20.33
CA LEU A 491 0.97 -27.84 20.78
C LEU A 491 1.27 -28.00 22.27
N SER A 492 0.27 -28.27 23.11
CA SER A 492 0.49 -28.41 24.56
C SER A 492 1.46 -29.56 24.87
N GLY A 493 2.49 -29.26 25.67
CA GLY A 493 3.55 -30.22 26.03
C GLY A 493 4.58 -30.51 24.92
N LYS A 494 4.47 -29.90 23.74
CA LYS A 494 5.45 -30.05 22.65
C LYS A 494 6.55 -29.00 22.74
N LYS A 495 7.78 -29.37 22.35
CA LYS A 495 8.90 -28.45 22.23
C LYS A 495 9.11 -28.09 20.76
N LEU A 496 8.96 -26.81 20.43
CA LEU A 496 9.33 -26.20 19.17
C LEU A 496 10.36 -25.10 19.44
N SER A 497 10.94 -24.51 18.40
CA SER A 497 11.69 -23.26 18.59
C SER A 497 10.73 -22.16 19.05
N PRO A 498 11.15 -21.23 19.94
CA PRO A 498 10.25 -20.19 20.46
C PRO A 498 9.59 -19.34 19.37
N LYS A 499 10.34 -19.03 18.29
CA LYS A 499 9.85 -18.24 17.15
C LYS A 499 8.74 -18.98 16.40
N LEU A 500 8.94 -20.28 16.13
CA LEU A 500 7.97 -21.08 15.42
C LEU A 500 6.74 -21.39 16.28
N GLU A 501 6.91 -21.68 17.57
CA GLU A 501 5.78 -21.85 18.50
C GLU A 501 4.92 -20.58 18.53
N ALA A 502 5.55 -19.41 18.66
CA ALA A 502 4.84 -18.13 18.67
C ALA A 502 4.01 -17.92 17.40
N SER A 503 4.53 -18.25 16.21
CA SER A 503 3.76 -18.07 14.96
C SER A 503 2.49 -18.92 14.94
N PHE A 504 2.55 -20.20 15.34
CA PHE A 504 1.35 -21.03 15.40
C PHE A 504 0.36 -20.55 16.47
N VAL A 505 0.86 -20.18 17.65
CA VAL A 505 0.00 -19.79 18.77
C VAL A 505 -0.71 -18.47 18.49
N VAL A 506 0.01 -17.44 18.00
CA VAL A 506 -0.59 -16.13 17.70
C VAL A 506 -1.69 -16.28 16.63
N ASP A 507 -1.42 -16.97 15.53
CA ASP A 507 -2.40 -17.19 14.47
C ASP A 507 -3.65 -17.94 14.96
N CYS A 508 -3.48 -18.91 15.86
CA CYS A 508 -4.61 -19.63 16.47
C CYS A 508 -5.40 -18.74 17.42
N LEU A 509 -4.71 -18.00 18.28
CA LEU A 509 -5.33 -17.12 19.26
C LEU A 509 -6.18 -16.04 18.58
N ASP A 510 -5.71 -15.44 17.48
CA ASP A 510 -6.46 -14.41 16.76
C ASP A 510 -7.82 -14.90 16.21
N ARG A 511 -7.93 -16.21 15.95
CA ARG A 511 -9.09 -16.86 15.33
C ARG A 511 -10.05 -17.54 16.31
N ILE A 512 -9.78 -17.48 17.61
CA ILE A 512 -10.68 -18.03 18.65
C ILE A 512 -11.35 -16.92 19.46
N SER A 513 -12.46 -17.27 20.10
CA SER A 513 -13.17 -16.44 21.06
C SER A 513 -12.44 -16.37 22.41
N SER A 514 -12.82 -15.41 23.26
CA SER A 514 -12.28 -15.30 24.62
C SER A 514 -12.61 -16.53 25.48
N ASP A 515 -13.76 -17.17 25.27
CA ASP A 515 -14.16 -18.38 25.99
C ASP A 515 -13.29 -19.58 25.61
N GLU A 516 -12.95 -19.72 24.33
CA GLU A 516 -12.00 -20.73 23.84
C GLU A 516 -10.58 -20.44 24.33
N ALA A 517 -10.16 -19.17 24.33
CA ALA A 517 -8.87 -18.75 24.88
C ALA A 517 -8.76 -19.03 26.39
N ALA A 518 -9.88 -19.15 27.09
CA ALA A 518 -9.91 -19.50 28.51
C ALA A 518 -9.68 -20.99 28.80
N GLN A 519 -9.68 -21.86 27.78
CA GLN A 519 -9.40 -23.29 27.94
C GLN A 519 -7.94 -23.54 28.38
N PRO A 520 -7.65 -24.62 29.12
CA PRO A 520 -6.32 -24.85 29.70
C PRO A 520 -5.16 -24.79 28.70
N ALA A 521 -5.30 -25.45 27.54
CA ALA A 521 -4.25 -25.47 26.52
C ALA A 521 -4.00 -24.08 25.91
N ALA A 522 -5.06 -23.32 25.64
CA ALA A 522 -4.95 -21.96 25.10
C ALA A 522 -4.35 -20.98 26.13
N LYS A 523 -4.77 -21.05 27.40
CA LYS A 523 -4.16 -20.27 28.49
C LYS A 523 -2.68 -20.55 28.65
N GLU A 524 -2.29 -21.83 28.62
CA GLU A 524 -0.89 -22.24 28.74
C GLU A 524 -0.05 -21.69 27.58
N ALA A 525 -0.53 -21.86 26.34
CA ALA A 525 0.12 -21.35 25.14
C ALA A 525 0.22 -19.82 25.13
N MET A 526 -0.86 -19.12 25.51
CA MET A 526 -0.89 -17.66 25.62
C MET A 526 0.12 -17.17 26.66
N ALA A 527 0.19 -17.78 27.85
CA ALA A 527 1.14 -17.40 28.89
C ALA A 527 2.60 -17.56 28.45
N ARG A 528 2.94 -18.67 27.76
CA ARG A 528 4.28 -18.87 27.19
C ARG A 528 4.61 -17.84 26.12
N THR A 529 3.65 -17.58 25.22
CA THR A 529 3.83 -16.65 24.10
C THR A 529 3.97 -15.20 24.59
N LEU A 530 3.14 -14.76 25.53
CA LEU A 530 3.27 -13.43 26.14
C LEU A 530 4.63 -13.21 26.79
N LYS A 531 5.15 -14.22 27.49
CA LYS A 531 6.48 -14.16 28.09
C LYS A 531 7.58 -14.05 27.03
N ALA A 532 7.46 -14.78 25.93
CA ALA A 532 8.44 -14.76 24.84
C ALA A 532 8.37 -13.47 24.00
N ALA A 533 7.18 -12.89 23.86
CA ALA A 533 6.92 -11.68 23.06
C ALA A 533 7.13 -10.37 23.86
N TYR A 534 7.45 -10.44 25.16
CA TYR A 534 7.61 -9.23 25.97
C TYR A 534 8.58 -8.23 25.32
N GLY A 535 8.12 -6.99 25.14
CA GLY A 535 8.89 -5.95 24.47
C GLY A 535 8.76 -5.91 22.95
N THR A 536 7.82 -6.64 22.36
CA THR A 536 7.54 -6.61 20.91
C THR A 536 6.11 -6.14 20.60
N GLY A 537 5.82 -5.85 19.33
CA GLY A 537 4.48 -5.46 18.88
C GLY A 537 3.46 -6.60 19.05
N GLU A 538 3.90 -7.85 18.94
CA GLU A 538 3.07 -9.03 19.19
C GLU A 538 2.56 -9.10 20.63
N PHE A 539 3.37 -8.67 21.62
CA PHE A 539 2.90 -8.57 23.00
C PHE A 539 1.80 -7.52 23.15
N VAL A 540 1.98 -6.34 22.54
CA VAL A 540 0.96 -5.28 22.55
C VAL A 540 -0.33 -5.76 21.89
N HIS A 541 -0.22 -6.43 20.74
CA HIS A 541 -1.35 -7.02 20.01
C HIS A 541 -2.12 -8.02 20.87
N LEU A 542 -1.45 -8.98 21.50
CA LEU A 542 -2.09 -9.99 22.35
C LEU A 542 -2.79 -9.35 23.57
N VAL A 543 -2.12 -8.42 24.26
CA VAL A 543 -2.71 -7.71 25.41
C VAL A 543 -3.96 -6.94 24.99
N LYS A 544 -3.95 -6.27 23.84
CA LYS A 544 -5.10 -5.57 23.28
C LYS A 544 -6.22 -6.53 22.88
N ARG A 545 -5.90 -7.58 22.12
CA ARG A 545 -6.88 -8.51 21.55
C ARG A 545 -7.67 -9.25 22.63
N PHE A 546 -7.01 -9.62 23.72
CA PHE A 546 -7.60 -10.37 24.84
C PHE A 546 -7.89 -9.54 26.08
N GLN A 547 -7.64 -8.22 26.02
CA GLN A 547 -7.90 -7.28 27.12
C GLN A 547 -7.24 -7.74 28.44
N LEU A 548 -5.95 -8.07 28.37
CA LEU A 548 -5.19 -8.61 29.51
C LEU A 548 -4.85 -7.48 30.49
N VAL A 549 -5.77 -7.22 31.42
CA VAL A 549 -5.72 -6.08 32.37
C VAL A 549 -4.42 -6.03 33.15
N ASP A 550 -3.90 -7.19 33.58
CA ASP A 550 -2.67 -7.29 34.35
C ASP A 550 -1.42 -6.83 33.57
N ASN A 551 -1.53 -6.61 32.26
CA ASN A 551 -0.40 -6.23 31.40
C ASN A 551 -0.46 -4.78 30.89
N TYR A 552 -1.49 -4.01 31.23
CA TYR A 552 -1.63 -2.63 30.75
C TYR A 552 -0.51 -1.70 31.23
N SER A 553 0.04 -1.97 32.42
CA SER A 553 1.15 -1.19 32.97
C SER A 553 2.45 -1.39 32.19
N GLU A 554 2.67 -2.61 31.69
CA GLU A 554 3.80 -3.00 30.87
C GLU A 554 3.67 -2.41 29.47
N VAL A 555 2.47 -2.44 28.88
CA VAL A 555 2.20 -1.76 27.60
C VAL A 555 2.48 -0.26 27.72
N LEU A 556 2.05 0.39 28.81
CA LEU A 556 2.36 1.81 29.04
C LEU A 556 3.87 2.03 29.21
N SER A 557 4.57 1.09 29.83
CA SER A 557 6.03 1.16 29.97
C SER A 557 6.73 1.07 28.61
N LEU A 558 6.25 0.23 27.69
CA LEU A 558 6.76 0.17 26.32
C LEU A 558 6.54 1.48 25.55
N ALA A 559 5.37 2.11 25.72
CA ALA A 559 5.09 3.44 25.16
C ALA A 559 6.08 4.51 25.65
N LYS A 560 6.39 4.50 26.96
CA LYS A 560 7.32 5.46 27.59
C LYS A 560 8.77 5.22 27.23
N LEU A 561 9.19 3.97 27.05
CA LEU A 561 10.56 3.61 26.68
C LEU A 561 10.85 3.95 25.21
N ASN A 562 9.85 3.87 24.33
CA ASN A 562 10.02 4.01 22.88
C ASN A 562 9.06 5.07 22.28
N PRO A 563 8.96 6.29 22.84
CA PRO A 563 7.87 7.23 22.52
C PRO A 563 7.91 7.76 21.08
N ALA A 564 9.05 7.64 20.40
CA ALA A 564 9.25 8.05 19.02
C ALA A 564 9.41 6.86 18.04
N GLU A 565 9.32 5.62 18.53
CA GLU A 565 9.44 4.42 17.71
C GLU A 565 8.07 3.76 17.48
N GLN A 566 7.97 2.95 16.42
CA GLN A 566 6.75 2.27 16.03
C GLN A 566 6.13 1.46 17.19
N LEU A 567 6.96 0.73 17.95
CA LEU A 567 6.49 -0.06 19.09
C LEU A 567 5.79 0.78 20.16
N GLY A 568 6.36 1.94 20.52
CA GLY A 568 5.76 2.81 21.53
C GLY A 568 4.47 3.46 21.04
N VAL A 569 4.41 3.79 19.74
CA VAL A 569 3.20 4.29 19.08
C VAL A 569 2.09 3.23 19.06
N GLU A 570 2.42 1.99 18.75
CA GLU A 570 1.48 0.86 18.82
C GLU A 570 0.97 0.64 20.25
N ALA A 571 1.86 0.64 21.24
CA ALA A 571 1.51 0.47 22.64
C ALA A 571 0.55 1.56 23.16
N ILE A 572 0.85 2.84 22.91
CA ILE A 572 -0.04 3.92 23.39
C ILE A 572 -1.37 3.91 22.63
N THR A 573 -1.36 3.59 21.33
CA THR A 573 -2.58 3.47 20.52
C THR A 573 -3.47 2.35 21.04
N ALA A 574 -2.89 1.19 21.36
CA ALA A 574 -3.60 0.08 21.97
C ALA A 574 -4.28 0.48 23.29
N LEU A 575 -3.59 1.22 24.16
CA LEU A 575 -4.17 1.70 25.42
C LEU A 575 -5.32 2.71 25.22
N LEU A 576 -5.23 3.56 24.19
CA LEU A 576 -6.32 4.47 23.83
C LEU A 576 -7.57 3.71 23.35
N GLU A 577 -7.38 2.69 22.51
CA GLU A 577 -8.48 1.85 22.00
C GLU A 577 -9.10 0.98 23.11
N LEU A 578 -8.28 0.52 24.06
CA LEU A 578 -8.71 -0.15 25.30
C LEU A 578 -9.32 0.81 26.34
N GLN A 579 -9.42 2.10 26.02
CA GLN A 579 -10.02 3.13 26.87
C GLN A 579 -9.34 3.27 28.24
N GLN A 580 -8.02 3.07 28.31
CA GLN A 580 -7.24 3.19 29.55
C GLN A 580 -6.93 4.66 29.90
N TRP A 581 -7.95 5.52 29.88
CA TRP A 581 -7.84 6.97 30.07
C TRP A 581 -7.23 7.35 31.42
N THR A 582 -7.61 6.64 32.49
CA THR A 582 -7.11 6.89 33.85
C THR A 582 -5.62 6.60 33.94
N LEU A 583 -5.20 5.42 33.47
CA LEU A 583 -3.80 4.99 33.47
C LEU A 583 -2.91 5.98 32.68
N ILE A 584 -3.36 6.41 31.51
CA ILE A 584 -2.64 7.39 30.68
C ILE A 584 -2.64 8.78 31.35
N GLY A 585 -3.78 9.21 31.91
CA GLY A 585 -3.93 10.50 32.57
C GLY A 585 -3.08 10.64 33.83
N GLU A 586 -2.93 9.57 34.61
CA GLU A 586 -2.03 9.50 35.76
C GLU A 586 -0.57 9.56 35.31
N ALA A 587 -0.22 8.85 34.23
CA ALA A 587 1.13 8.89 33.67
C ALA A 587 1.54 10.30 33.20
N LEU A 588 0.61 11.07 32.62
CA LEU A 588 0.84 12.47 32.22
C LEU A 588 1.00 13.44 33.40
N ARG A 589 0.56 13.06 34.60
CA ARG A 589 0.64 13.89 35.82
C ARG A 589 1.60 13.31 36.85
N SER A 590 2.43 12.36 36.45
CA SER A 590 3.42 11.74 37.32
C SER A 590 4.44 12.77 37.81
N GLU A 591 4.93 12.59 39.04
CA GLU A 591 6.07 13.36 39.58
C GLU A 591 7.36 13.09 38.79
N ASP A 592 7.46 11.93 38.13
CA ASP A 592 8.51 11.64 37.16
C ASP A 592 8.24 12.42 35.86
N THR A 593 8.77 13.62 35.81
CA THR A 593 8.66 14.53 34.65
C THR A 593 9.17 13.92 33.34
N ALA A 594 10.20 13.07 33.38
CA ALA A 594 10.73 12.43 32.17
C ALA A 594 9.73 11.40 31.62
N ALA A 595 9.15 10.57 32.50
CA ALA A 595 8.12 9.61 32.11
C ALA A 595 6.83 10.30 31.61
N ALA A 596 6.45 11.43 32.22
CA ALA A 596 5.29 12.21 31.79
C ALA A 596 5.49 12.85 30.40
N ILE A 597 6.68 13.39 30.12
CA ILE A 597 7.05 13.91 28.79
C ILE A 597 7.03 12.79 27.75
N ALA A 598 7.65 11.64 28.03
CA ALA A 598 7.65 10.50 27.11
C ALA A 598 6.22 10.01 26.79
N THR A 599 5.32 10.03 27.79
CA THR A 599 3.91 9.71 27.59
C THR A 599 3.22 10.70 26.64
N ALA A 600 3.47 12.01 26.82
CA ALA A 600 2.93 13.03 25.92
C ALA A 600 3.47 12.89 24.49
N ASP A 601 4.76 12.60 24.33
CA ASP A 601 5.37 12.38 23.02
C ASP A 601 4.78 11.18 22.29
N ALA A 602 4.62 10.05 22.99
CA ALA A 602 3.97 8.85 22.43
C ALA A 602 2.53 9.17 21.98
N LEU A 603 1.75 9.87 22.81
CA LEU A 603 0.39 10.30 22.46
C LEU A 603 0.38 11.18 21.21
N GLY A 604 1.28 12.15 21.10
CA GLY A 604 1.39 13.01 19.91
C GLY A 604 1.76 12.22 18.65
N ASN A 605 2.65 11.23 18.77
CA ASN A 605 3.08 10.39 17.66
C ASN A 605 2.02 9.36 17.24
N SER A 606 1.07 8.99 18.12
CA SER A 606 -0.10 8.18 17.76
C SER A 606 -1.01 8.84 16.72
N GLN A 607 -0.96 10.17 16.63
CA GLN A 607 -1.85 11.00 15.80
C GLN A 607 -3.35 10.74 16.04
N SER A 608 -3.71 10.12 17.17
CA SER A 608 -5.09 9.77 17.48
C SER A 608 -5.90 11.01 17.87
N GLY A 609 -7.08 11.15 17.26
CA GLY A 609 -8.05 12.21 17.61
C GLY A 609 -8.50 12.18 19.08
N ALA A 610 -8.36 11.04 19.76
CA ALA A 610 -8.82 10.84 21.13
C ALA A 610 -7.94 11.52 22.19
N ILE A 611 -6.74 11.99 21.85
CA ILE A 611 -5.78 12.49 22.84
C ILE A 611 -6.13 13.88 23.40
N SER A 612 -7.00 14.66 22.74
CA SER A 612 -7.32 16.03 23.14
C SER A 612 -7.83 16.12 24.59
N GLY A 613 -8.73 15.21 24.98
CA GLY A 613 -9.29 15.15 26.34
C GLY A 613 -8.26 14.79 27.43
N LEU A 614 -7.15 14.14 27.05
CA LEU A 614 -6.05 13.81 27.96
C LEU A 614 -5.06 14.97 28.08
N LEU A 615 -4.72 15.61 26.97
CA LEU A 615 -3.68 16.65 26.92
C LEU A 615 -4.19 18.02 27.42
N MET A 616 -5.43 18.41 27.11
CA MET A 616 -5.94 19.74 27.50
C MET A 616 -5.96 19.98 29.02
N PRO A 617 -6.37 19.03 29.88
CA PRO A 617 -6.26 19.19 31.33
C PRO A 617 -4.83 19.39 31.82
N VAL A 618 -3.85 18.76 31.16
CA VAL A 618 -2.42 18.91 31.48
C VAL A 618 -1.96 20.32 31.10
N ILE A 619 -2.27 20.76 29.88
CA ILE A 619 -1.90 22.07 29.34
C ILE A 619 -2.48 23.22 30.18
N LYS A 620 -3.74 23.11 30.61
CA LYS A 620 -4.46 24.15 31.37
C LYS A 620 -4.09 24.21 32.85
N SER A 621 -3.51 23.15 33.40
CA SER A 621 -3.24 23.08 34.84
C SER A 621 -1.87 23.66 35.18
N ALA A 622 -1.85 24.81 35.85
CA ALA A 622 -0.63 25.42 36.38
C ALA A 622 0.08 24.56 37.45
N ALA A 623 -0.60 23.55 38.00
CA ALA A 623 -0.01 22.61 38.96
C ALA A 623 0.88 21.55 38.30
N VAL A 624 0.75 21.35 36.98
CA VAL A 624 1.61 20.43 36.24
C VAL A 624 2.94 21.11 35.93
N ASN A 625 4.04 20.37 36.04
CA ASN A 625 5.37 20.85 35.65
C ASN A 625 5.36 21.45 34.22
N ILE A 626 5.97 22.63 34.07
CA ILE A 626 5.94 23.39 32.81
C ILE A 626 6.49 22.61 31.62
N ASP A 627 7.50 21.78 31.79
CA ASP A 627 8.12 21.04 30.69
C ASP A 627 7.20 19.92 30.19
N VAL A 628 6.43 19.29 31.08
CA VAL A 628 5.35 18.35 30.72
C VAL A 628 4.23 19.08 29.97
N ARG A 629 3.85 20.29 30.39
CA ARG A 629 2.84 21.12 29.71
C ARG A 629 3.30 21.49 28.30
N ARG A 630 4.58 21.85 28.12
CA ARG A 630 5.19 22.14 26.80
C ARG A 630 5.20 20.90 25.90
N ALA A 631 5.57 19.74 26.43
CA ALA A 631 5.49 18.47 25.70
C ALA A 631 4.05 18.15 25.27
N ALA A 632 3.07 18.37 26.16
CA ALA A 632 1.65 18.20 25.84
C ALA A 632 1.16 19.17 24.75
N VAL A 633 1.62 20.42 24.74
CA VAL A 633 1.35 21.39 23.66
C VAL A 633 1.90 20.88 22.32
N LYS A 634 3.17 20.42 22.31
CA LYS A 634 3.80 19.86 21.11
C LYS A 634 3.04 18.62 20.61
N ALA A 635 2.65 17.73 21.51
CA ALA A 635 1.85 16.55 21.18
C ALA A 635 0.48 16.92 20.61
N ALA A 636 -0.22 17.89 21.21
CA ALA A 636 -1.51 18.38 20.74
C ALA A 636 -1.43 18.97 19.32
N SER A 637 -0.34 19.66 18.97
CA SER A 637 -0.17 20.26 17.63
C SER A 637 -0.11 19.26 16.48
N LYS A 638 0.24 17.99 16.76
CA LYS A 638 0.32 16.91 15.77
C LYS A 638 -1.05 16.38 15.35
N VAL A 639 -2.11 16.69 16.10
CA VAL A 639 -3.47 16.20 15.84
C VAL A 639 -4.42 17.37 15.63
N ASN A 640 -5.14 17.38 14.50
CA ASN A 640 -5.87 18.55 14.04
C ASN A 640 -6.86 19.11 15.09
N ASN A 641 -7.69 18.25 15.69
CA ASN A 641 -8.67 18.70 16.69
C ASN A 641 -8.02 19.25 17.97
N ALA A 642 -6.92 18.65 18.44
CA ALA A 642 -6.17 19.13 19.60
C ALA A 642 -5.40 20.44 19.29
N ALA A 643 -4.86 20.58 18.08
CA ALA A 643 -4.25 21.81 17.60
C ALA A 643 -5.26 22.97 17.54
N MET A 644 -6.48 22.70 17.08
CA MET A 644 -7.55 23.71 17.06
C MET A 644 -8.04 24.10 18.46
N GLU A 645 -7.97 23.20 19.45
CA GLU A 645 -8.20 23.56 20.85
C GLU A 645 -7.12 24.52 21.37
N LEU A 646 -5.84 24.36 20.97
CA LEU A 646 -4.79 25.35 21.30
C LEU A 646 -5.11 26.72 20.69
N VAL A 647 -5.50 26.76 19.41
CA VAL A 647 -5.93 28.00 18.72
C VAL A 647 -7.06 28.68 19.50
N LYS A 648 -8.04 27.89 19.95
CA LYS A 648 -9.17 28.38 20.74
C LYS A 648 -8.72 29.01 22.06
N LEU A 649 -7.75 28.42 22.78
CA LEU A 649 -7.21 29.03 24.01
C LEU A 649 -6.61 30.42 23.77
N VAL A 650 -5.97 30.60 22.62
CA VAL A 650 -5.38 31.90 22.22
C VAL A 650 -6.47 32.89 21.84
N ASP A 651 -7.40 32.51 20.96
CA ASP A 651 -8.50 33.38 20.51
C ASP A 651 -9.39 33.81 21.70
N GLU A 652 -9.65 32.92 22.66
CA GLU A 652 -10.43 33.20 23.86
C GLU A 652 -9.63 33.91 24.97
N LYS A 653 -8.32 34.14 24.77
CA LYS A 653 -7.41 34.73 25.77
C LYS A 653 -7.39 33.96 27.09
N THR A 654 -7.52 32.64 27.03
CA THR A 654 -7.46 31.71 28.17
C THR A 654 -6.16 30.90 28.21
N LEU A 655 -5.27 31.07 27.22
CA LEU A 655 -3.95 30.48 27.22
C LEU A 655 -3.11 31.06 28.38
N ASP A 656 -2.46 30.18 29.12
CA ASP A 656 -1.43 30.56 30.08
C ASP A 656 -0.27 31.28 29.34
N PRO A 657 0.06 32.53 29.69
CA PRO A 657 1.14 33.28 29.06
C PRO A 657 2.48 32.53 29.00
N GLU A 658 2.74 31.61 29.94
CA GLU A 658 3.96 30.79 29.97
C GLU A 658 4.09 29.82 28.80
N LEU A 659 2.97 29.46 28.18
CA LEU A 659 2.91 28.54 27.05
C LEU A 659 2.83 29.27 25.71
N GLU A 660 2.82 30.59 25.68
CA GLU A 660 2.63 31.38 24.45
C GLU A 660 3.66 31.01 23.38
N GLN A 661 4.95 31.00 23.72
CA GLN A 661 6.00 30.62 22.77
C GLN A 661 5.93 29.14 22.36
N SER A 662 5.59 28.24 23.29
CA SER A 662 5.45 26.81 22.97
C SER A 662 4.25 26.54 22.07
N VAL A 663 3.12 27.23 22.27
CA VAL A 663 1.94 27.15 21.40
C VAL A 663 2.23 27.76 20.04
N ALA A 664 2.88 28.93 19.99
CA ALA A 664 3.28 29.56 18.74
C ALA A 664 4.19 28.64 17.91
N ALA A 665 5.27 28.12 18.52
CA ALA A 665 6.20 27.20 17.89
C ALA A 665 5.49 25.94 17.38
N ALA A 666 4.71 25.29 18.25
CA ALA A 666 4.04 24.04 17.94
C ALA A 666 3.01 24.22 16.80
N LEU A 667 2.21 25.28 16.80
CA LEU A 667 1.21 25.53 15.76
C LEU A 667 1.86 25.90 14.41
N HIS A 668 2.94 26.67 14.40
CA HIS A 668 3.70 26.96 13.17
C HIS A 668 4.33 25.70 12.56
N SER A 669 4.72 24.74 13.38
CA SER A 669 5.29 23.44 12.96
C SER A 669 4.25 22.34 12.74
N SER A 670 2.95 22.63 12.93
CA SER A 670 1.90 21.61 12.84
C SER A 670 1.84 20.99 11.44
N PRO A 671 1.58 19.68 11.29
CA PRO A 671 1.32 19.06 9.99
C PRO A 671 0.02 19.56 9.34
N HIS A 672 -0.89 20.17 10.10
CA HIS A 672 -2.21 20.61 9.64
C HIS A 672 -2.20 22.06 9.12
N GLY A 673 -2.68 22.26 7.89
CA GLY A 673 -2.60 23.57 7.21
C GLY A 673 -3.37 24.69 7.93
N ASN A 674 -4.59 24.40 8.38
CA ASN A 674 -5.43 25.32 9.16
C ASN A 674 -4.76 25.76 10.48
N ALA A 675 -4.05 24.87 11.16
CA ALA A 675 -3.33 25.21 12.39
C ALA A 675 -2.16 26.18 12.09
N ARG A 676 -1.42 25.95 11.00
CA ARG A 676 -0.35 26.87 10.56
C ARG A 676 -0.88 28.24 10.14
N GLU A 677 -2.00 28.28 9.42
CA GLU A 677 -2.67 29.53 9.05
C GLU A 677 -3.13 30.32 10.28
N ALA A 678 -3.73 29.65 11.27
CA ALA A 678 -4.09 30.27 12.53
C ALA A 678 -2.85 30.80 13.28
N ALA A 679 -1.75 30.04 13.28
CA ALA A 679 -0.49 30.46 13.89
C ALA A 679 0.06 31.75 13.25
N GLN A 680 0.01 31.88 11.92
CA GLN A 680 0.44 33.11 11.23
C GLN A 680 -0.39 34.33 11.61
N ARG A 681 -1.70 34.16 11.80
CA ARG A 681 -2.60 35.23 12.23
C ARG A 681 -2.37 35.63 13.69
N LEU A 682 -2.21 34.64 14.56
CA LEU A 682 -2.18 34.83 16.01
C LEU A 682 -0.78 35.17 16.55
N PHE A 683 0.25 34.62 15.92
CA PHE A 683 1.65 34.75 16.29
C PHE A 683 2.49 35.15 15.07
N PRO A 684 2.29 36.37 14.53
CA PRO A 684 3.10 36.84 13.41
C PRO A 684 4.56 36.95 13.83
N LEU A 685 5.45 36.26 13.10
CA LEU A 685 6.89 36.37 13.33
C LEU A 685 7.35 37.80 12.98
N PRO A 686 8.19 38.43 13.83
CA PRO A 686 8.81 39.71 13.48
C PRO A 686 9.55 39.64 12.13
N PRO A 687 9.58 40.75 11.37
CA PRO A 687 10.26 40.78 10.08
C PRO A 687 11.77 40.60 10.25
N SER A 688 12.42 40.09 9.20
CA SER A 688 13.87 39.95 9.12
C SER A 688 14.58 41.32 8.98
N LYS A 689 15.91 41.30 9.00
CA LYS A 689 16.77 42.51 8.89
C LYS A 689 16.43 43.44 7.73
N ASP A 690 15.93 42.90 6.62
CA ASP A 690 15.52 43.58 5.40
C ASP A 690 14.03 43.98 5.37
N ASN A 691 13.35 43.94 6.52
CA ASN A 691 11.91 44.19 6.69
C ASN A 691 11.00 43.21 5.91
N MET A 692 11.53 42.08 5.45
CA MET A 692 10.74 41.04 4.81
C MET A 692 10.02 40.17 5.88
N PRO A 693 8.82 39.64 5.59
CA PRO A 693 8.17 38.68 6.48
C PRO A 693 9.06 37.46 6.68
N THR A 694 9.32 37.08 7.93
CA THR A 694 10.06 35.84 8.24
C THR A 694 9.21 34.64 7.82
N PRO A 695 9.69 33.78 6.90
CA PRO A 695 8.92 32.62 6.46
C PRO A 695 8.66 31.62 7.61
N PRO A 696 7.60 30.81 7.51
CA PRO A 696 7.38 29.69 8.42
C PRO A 696 8.56 28.71 8.44
N ILE A 697 8.76 28.01 9.57
CA ILE A 697 9.85 27.04 9.72
C ILE A 697 9.82 25.98 8.60
N SER A 698 8.64 25.53 8.20
CA SER A 698 8.46 24.55 7.11
C SER A 698 8.96 25.02 5.73
N GLU A 699 9.04 26.33 5.50
CA GLU A 699 9.67 26.88 4.30
C GLU A 699 11.16 27.15 4.52
N LEU A 700 11.55 27.61 5.72
CA LEU A 700 12.95 27.81 6.09
C LEU A 700 13.78 26.52 5.99
N THR A 701 13.22 25.37 6.35
CA THR A 701 13.92 24.07 6.28
C THR A 701 14.22 23.62 4.84
N LYS A 702 13.49 24.13 3.85
CA LYS A 702 13.73 23.86 2.42
C LYS A 702 14.84 24.73 1.83
N LEU A 703 15.21 25.82 2.51
CA LEU A 703 16.28 26.70 2.05
C LEU A 703 17.64 26.02 2.23
N LYS A 704 18.42 25.99 1.14
CA LYS A 704 19.81 25.55 1.17
C LYS A 704 20.66 26.68 1.77
N GLY A 705 21.40 26.38 2.83
CA GLY A 705 22.31 27.34 3.44
C GLY A 705 23.73 27.25 2.86
N ASP A 706 24.48 28.33 3.00
CA ASP A 706 25.92 28.40 2.74
C ASP A 706 26.70 28.25 4.06
N LEU A 707 27.56 27.23 4.15
CA LEU A 707 28.30 26.91 5.36
C LEU A 707 29.33 27.99 5.73
N ALA A 708 30.00 28.57 4.74
CA ALA A 708 31.02 29.59 4.97
C ALA A 708 30.38 30.90 5.44
N ASN A 709 29.28 31.30 4.80
CA ASN A 709 28.50 32.47 5.22
C ASN A 709 27.85 32.24 6.59
N GLY A 710 27.32 31.04 6.83
CA GLY A 710 26.73 30.68 8.12
C GLY A 710 27.69 30.82 9.28
N ARG A 711 28.95 30.42 9.09
CA ARG A 711 30.03 30.66 10.05
C ARG A 711 30.25 32.16 10.27
N MET A 712 30.27 32.98 9.22
CA MET A 712 30.42 34.43 9.36
C MET A 712 29.25 35.03 10.15
N VAL A 713 28.01 34.66 9.83
CA VAL A 713 26.80 35.14 10.53
C VAL A 713 26.87 34.80 12.02
N PHE A 714 27.25 33.57 12.38
CA PHE A 714 27.40 33.13 13.78
C PHE A 714 28.35 34.03 14.58
N PHE A 715 29.48 34.39 13.98
CA PHE A 715 30.53 35.22 14.59
C PHE A 715 30.37 36.74 14.33
N SER A 716 29.26 37.18 13.72
CA SER A 716 29.02 38.60 13.44
C SER A 716 27.55 39.00 13.64
N THR A 717 26.77 39.10 12.56
CA THR A 717 25.41 39.67 12.50
C THR A 717 24.41 38.91 13.35
N GLY A 718 24.47 37.57 13.39
CA GLY A 718 23.59 36.75 14.22
C GLY A 718 23.91 36.79 15.71
N THR A 719 25.07 37.33 16.09
CA THR A 719 25.54 37.49 17.50
C THR A 719 25.61 36.22 18.35
N CYS A 720 25.44 35.03 17.77
CA CYS A 720 25.41 33.75 18.49
C CYS A 720 26.67 33.52 19.32
N HIS A 721 27.85 33.89 18.81
CA HIS A 721 29.13 33.78 19.52
C HIS A 721 29.24 34.59 20.82
N LYS A 722 28.36 35.58 21.04
CA LYS A 722 28.33 36.36 22.30
C LYS A 722 27.82 35.53 23.48
N CYS A 723 27.08 34.45 23.21
CA CYS A 723 26.53 33.58 24.23
C CYS A 723 26.97 32.12 24.08
N HIS A 724 27.34 31.67 22.89
CA HIS A 724 27.68 30.27 22.62
C HIS A 724 29.13 30.07 22.21
N VAL A 725 29.68 28.91 22.59
CA VAL A 725 31.01 28.45 22.19
C VAL A 725 30.91 27.43 21.05
N VAL A 726 31.77 27.57 20.05
CA VAL A 726 32.04 26.57 19.00
C VAL A 726 33.55 26.46 18.83
N ASP A 727 34.11 25.25 18.92
CA ASP A 727 35.55 25.00 18.76
C ASP A 727 36.42 25.93 19.65
N ASN A 728 36.02 26.12 20.92
CA ASN A 728 36.64 27.02 21.90
C ASN A 728 36.62 28.52 21.53
N MET A 729 35.84 28.93 20.53
CA MET A 729 35.62 30.34 20.18
C MET A 729 34.22 30.80 20.60
N GLY A 730 34.13 31.99 21.21
CA GLY A 730 32.88 32.58 21.69
C GLY A 730 32.90 32.85 23.19
N ARG A 731 31.72 32.95 23.81
CA ARG A 731 31.57 33.04 25.28
C ARG A 731 30.70 31.91 25.78
N GLU A 732 30.98 31.44 26.99
CA GLU A 732 30.28 30.31 27.61
C GLU A 732 29.17 30.79 28.55
N ILE A 733 28.12 31.36 27.94
CA ILE A 733 26.89 31.75 28.65
C ILE A 733 25.83 30.67 28.40
N GLY A 734 25.42 30.47 27.16
CA GLY A 734 24.55 29.41 26.71
C GLY A 734 25.27 28.09 26.43
N PRO A 735 24.54 27.06 25.98
CA PRO A 735 25.09 25.74 25.68
C PRO A 735 26.27 25.78 24.70
N ASN A 736 27.23 24.89 24.89
CA ASN A 736 28.30 24.65 23.92
C ASN A 736 27.70 24.01 22.65
N LEU A 737 27.90 24.66 21.50
CA LEU A 737 27.30 24.28 20.22
C LEU A 737 28.27 23.50 19.31
N THR A 738 29.48 23.17 19.78
CA THR A 738 30.52 22.46 18.99
C THR A 738 30.04 21.14 18.37
N GLU A 739 29.04 20.49 18.98
CA GLU A 739 28.47 19.22 18.50
C GLU A 739 26.94 19.32 18.28
N ILE A 740 26.40 20.52 18.08
CA ILE A 740 24.94 20.72 18.06
C ILE A 740 24.26 19.99 16.88
N GLY A 741 24.94 19.84 15.74
CA GLY A 741 24.47 19.09 14.58
C GLY A 741 24.34 17.59 14.80
N SER A 742 24.90 17.05 15.88
CA SER A 742 24.66 15.67 16.34
C SER A 742 23.49 15.55 17.31
N LYS A 743 22.97 16.68 17.85
CA LYS A 743 21.97 16.70 18.92
C LYS A 743 20.61 17.21 18.46
N LEU A 744 20.57 18.19 17.56
CA LEU A 744 19.33 18.81 17.09
C LEU A 744 19.12 18.61 15.59
N SER A 745 17.87 18.44 15.19
CA SER A 745 17.46 18.51 13.78
C SER A 745 17.48 19.95 13.28
N ARG A 746 17.51 20.14 11.95
CA ARG A 746 17.43 21.47 11.32
C ARG A 746 16.19 22.25 11.75
N GLU A 747 15.04 21.58 11.80
CA GLU A 747 13.77 22.13 12.28
C GLU A 747 13.90 22.64 13.73
N ALA A 748 14.48 21.83 14.62
CA ALA A 748 14.66 22.18 16.04
C ALA A 748 15.66 23.34 16.23
N MET A 749 16.62 23.50 15.33
CA MET A 749 17.52 24.66 15.34
C MET A 749 16.78 25.95 14.99
N PHE A 750 15.95 25.96 13.95
CA PHE A 750 15.10 27.13 13.64
C PHE A 750 14.12 27.43 14.78
N GLU A 751 13.50 26.40 15.36
CA GLU A 751 12.60 26.54 16.51
C GLU A 751 13.32 27.21 17.70
N SER A 752 14.53 26.76 18.02
CA SER A 752 15.34 27.32 19.12
C SER A 752 15.72 28.79 18.89
N VAL A 753 15.95 29.18 17.63
CA VAL A 753 16.31 30.57 17.29
C VAL A 753 15.11 31.50 17.30
N LEU A 754 13.98 31.05 16.74
CA LEU A 754 12.77 31.87 16.61
C LEU A 754 11.92 31.90 17.88
N TYR A 755 11.97 30.85 18.70
CA TYR A 755 11.18 30.70 19.92
C TYR A 755 12.03 30.18 21.09
N PRO A 756 13.01 30.96 21.57
CA PRO A 756 14.00 30.47 22.54
C PRO A 756 13.44 30.08 23.92
N SER A 757 12.21 30.49 24.26
CA SER A 757 11.52 30.06 25.50
C SER A 757 10.51 28.93 25.27
N ALA A 758 10.34 28.44 24.03
CA ALA A 758 9.47 27.30 23.73
C ALA A 758 10.01 26.00 24.34
N GLY A 759 11.32 25.90 24.51
CA GLY A 759 12.02 24.83 25.24
C GLY A 759 13.37 25.31 25.76
N ILE A 760 13.52 25.38 27.08
CA ILE A 760 14.75 25.86 27.73
C ILE A 760 15.54 24.65 28.22
N SER A 761 16.81 24.54 27.80
CA SER A 761 17.67 23.43 28.21
C SER A 761 17.96 23.46 29.72
N HIS A 762 18.01 22.29 30.34
CA HIS A 762 18.38 22.12 31.74
C HIS A 762 19.77 22.73 32.02
N ASN A 763 19.90 23.49 33.12
CA ASN A 763 21.04 24.32 33.52
C ASN A 763 21.22 25.64 32.75
N PHE A 764 20.32 25.95 31.82
CA PHE A 764 20.32 27.22 31.07
C PHE A 764 19.05 28.04 31.32
N GLU A 765 18.33 27.73 32.39
CA GLU A 765 17.19 28.53 32.82
C GLU A 765 17.67 29.84 33.42
N LEU A 766 16.94 30.92 33.09
CA LEU A 766 17.19 32.23 33.66
C LEU A 766 16.71 32.26 35.11
N TRP A 767 17.49 32.86 35.99
CA TRP A 767 17.14 33.11 37.39
C TRP A 767 17.31 34.59 37.72
N THR A 768 16.41 35.09 38.56
CA THR A 768 16.49 36.43 39.15
C THR A 768 16.76 36.29 40.64
N VAL A 769 17.85 36.90 41.09
CA VAL A 769 18.12 37.11 42.51
C VAL A 769 17.68 38.52 42.87
N VAL A 770 16.73 38.63 43.80
CA VAL A 770 16.38 39.87 44.47
C VAL A 770 17.19 39.95 45.75
N LYS A 771 17.99 41.00 45.90
CA LYS A 771 18.79 41.21 47.09
C LYS A 771 18.05 42.04 48.13
N THR A 772 18.46 41.89 49.39
CA THR A 772 17.90 42.63 50.53
C THR A 772 18.12 44.15 50.45
N ASP A 773 19.05 44.62 49.62
CA ASP A 773 19.26 46.05 49.32
C ASP A 773 18.37 46.59 48.19
N GLY A 774 17.47 45.75 47.66
CA GLY A 774 16.54 46.07 46.58
C GLY A 774 17.14 45.96 45.17
N THR A 775 18.42 45.59 45.02
CA THR A 775 19.02 45.35 43.70
C THR A 775 18.66 43.97 43.16
N THR A 776 18.56 43.84 41.83
CA THR A 776 18.24 42.58 41.16
C THR A 776 19.37 42.15 40.24
N LEU A 777 19.63 40.85 40.19
CA LEU A 777 20.60 40.22 39.29
C LEU A 777 19.93 39.11 38.50
N ASN A 778 20.05 39.19 37.17
CA ASN A 778 19.52 38.20 36.24
C ASN A 778 20.67 37.39 35.64
N GLY A 779 20.52 36.07 35.58
CA GLY A 779 21.50 35.21 34.92
C GLY A 779 21.24 33.72 35.16
N LEU A 780 22.17 32.88 34.73
CA LEU A 780 22.07 31.42 34.87
C LEU A 780 22.55 30.97 36.24
N LEU A 781 21.84 30.04 36.88
CA LEU A 781 22.23 29.50 38.17
C LEU A 781 23.42 28.56 38.03
N VAL A 782 24.56 28.95 38.61
CA VAL A 782 25.80 28.14 38.62
C VAL A 782 25.85 27.25 39.86
N SER A 783 25.49 27.79 41.02
CA SER A 783 25.40 27.04 42.27
C SER A 783 24.42 27.71 43.24
N ASN A 784 23.79 26.90 44.10
CA ASN A 784 22.93 27.34 45.18
C ASN A 784 23.25 26.49 46.41
N THR A 785 23.92 27.08 47.39
CA THR A 785 24.35 26.41 48.63
C THR A 785 23.78 27.14 49.85
N ASP A 786 23.96 26.58 51.04
CA ASP A 786 23.54 27.24 52.29
C ASP A 786 24.30 28.54 52.58
N ALA A 787 25.51 28.70 52.02
CA ALA A 787 26.36 29.87 52.24
C ALA A 787 26.15 30.98 51.19
N GLU A 788 25.94 30.62 49.92
CA GLU A 788 25.87 31.58 48.81
C GLU A 788 25.07 31.05 47.61
N VAL A 789 24.60 32.00 46.78
CA VAL A 789 24.02 31.77 45.45
C VAL A 789 24.96 32.36 44.40
N SER A 790 25.35 31.58 43.40
CA SER A 790 26.17 32.05 42.27
C SER A 790 25.35 32.14 40.99
N ILE A 791 25.28 33.34 40.42
CA ILE A 791 24.59 33.63 39.15
C ILE A 791 25.61 34.05 38.08
N LYS A 792 25.56 33.44 36.89
CA LYS A 792 26.32 33.85 35.71
C LYS A 792 25.48 34.81 34.86
N GLY A 793 25.91 36.08 34.78
CA GLY A 793 25.23 37.12 34.00
C GLY A 793 25.40 36.98 32.48
N ASP A 794 24.72 37.85 31.73
CA ASP A 794 24.85 38.02 30.27
C ASP A 794 26.22 38.57 29.82
N ASP A 795 27.03 39.01 30.79
CA ASP A 795 28.43 39.38 30.62
C ASP A 795 29.41 38.21 30.79
N ALA A 796 28.89 37.00 31.00
CA ALA A 796 29.65 35.78 31.33
C ALA A 796 30.38 35.83 32.68
N LEU A 797 30.10 36.81 33.55
CA LEU A 797 30.69 36.89 34.88
C LEU A 797 29.82 36.16 35.90
N VAL A 798 30.46 35.32 36.72
CA VAL A 798 29.83 34.67 37.86
C VAL A 798 29.90 35.59 39.06
N ARG A 799 28.73 35.91 39.64
CA ARG A 799 28.60 36.72 40.84
C ARG A 799 28.11 35.82 41.98
N ALA A 800 28.96 35.62 42.98
CA ALA A 800 28.60 34.96 44.23
C ALA A 800 27.94 35.97 45.17
N ILE A 801 26.78 35.61 45.69
CA ILE A 801 25.95 36.47 46.55
C ILE A 801 25.74 35.71 47.86
N PRO A 802 26.21 36.24 49.00
CA PRO A 802 25.98 35.62 50.30
C PRO A 802 24.49 35.34 50.51
N LYS A 803 24.13 34.16 51.04
CA LYS A 803 22.72 33.77 51.19
C LYS A 803 21.94 34.76 52.08
N SER A 804 22.63 35.41 53.02
CA SER A 804 22.08 36.48 53.86
C SER A 804 21.67 37.75 53.11
N GLU A 805 22.18 37.97 51.90
CA GLU A 805 21.83 39.10 51.04
C GLU A 805 20.75 38.74 50.02
N VAL A 806 20.33 37.47 49.93
CA VAL A 806 19.30 37.00 49.00
C VAL A 806 17.94 37.06 49.68
N GLU A 807 17.10 37.97 49.24
CA GLU A 807 15.70 38.06 49.68
C GLU A 807 14.85 37.03 48.94
N GLU A 808 15.00 36.95 47.61
CA GLU A 808 14.24 36.03 46.77
C GLU A 808 15.12 35.49 45.63
N LEU A 809 14.95 34.20 45.31
CA LEU A 809 15.58 33.56 44.16
C LEU A 809 14.48 32.95 43.30
N VAL A 810 14.22 33.57 42.15
CA VAL A 810 13.08 33.22 41.28
C VAL A 810 13.59 32.66 39.96
N LYS A 811 13.20 31.43 39.65
CA LYS A 811 13.39 30.86 38.30
C LYS A 811 12.48 31.60 37.32
N GLN A 812 13.06 32.21 36.31
CA GLN A 812 12.33 32.91 35.26
C GLN A 812 11.82 31.93 34.20
N LYS A 813 10.69 32.32 33.58
CA LYS A 813 9.96 31.50 32.60
C LYS A 813 10.39 31.78 31.16
N ILE A 814 11.16 32.84 30.95
CA ILE A 814 11.73 33.25 29.66
C ILE A 814 13.21 32.86 29.58
N SER A 815 13.67 32.61 28.36
CA SER A 815 15.08 32.34 28.09
C SER A 815 15.93 33.61 28.20
N LEU A 816 17.21 33.45 28.54
CA LEU A 816 18.21 34.51 28.43
C LEU A 816 18.54 34.82 26.94
N MET A 817 18.22 33.90 26.02
CA MET A 817 18.38 34.11 24.59
C MET A 817 17.29 35.06 24.06
N PRO A 818 17.64 36.13 23.32
CA PRO A 818 16.66 37.08 22.81
C PRO A 818 15.67 36.45 21.83
N ALA A 819 14.38 36.79 21.96
CA ALA A 819 13.29 36.25 21.14
C ALA A 819 13.15 36.88 19.75
N ASP A 820 14.01 37.84 19.39
CA ASP A 820 13.94 38.59 18.13
C ASP A 820 15.25 38.59 17.33
N LEU A 821 16.08 37.54 17.49
CA LEU A 821 17.35 37.38 16.80
C LEU A 821 17.23 37.43 15.27
N GLN A 822 16.10 36.98 14.70
CA GLN A 822 15.81 37.08 13.26
C GLN A 822 15.84 38.52 12.73
N LYS A 823 15.60 39.54 13.56
CA LYS A 823 15.73 40.96 13.13
C LYS A 823 17.15 41.35 12.76
N THR A 824 18.14 40.56 13.19
CA THR A 824 19.57 40.81 12.93
C THR A 824 20.08 40.11 11.68
N MET A 825 19.25 39.28 11.04
CA MET A 825 19.59 38.43 9.90
C MET A 825 18.53 38.55 8.79
N THR A 826 18.93 38.43 7.54
CA THR A 826 18.01 38.12 6.42
C THR A 826 17.53 36.67 6.52
N THR A 827 16.47 36.33 5.80
CA THR A 827 16.00 34.93 5.70
C THR A 827 17.10 33.96 5.25
N GLN A 828 17.94 34.37 4.29
CA GLN A 828 19.05 33.54 3.82
C GLN A 828 20.15 33.42 4.88
N GLU A 829 20.52 34.51 5.56
CA GLU A 829 21.51 34.46 6.66
C GLU A 829 21.05 33.54 7.81
N LEU A 830 19.74 33.48 8.09
CA LEU A 830 19.15 32.56 9.05
C LEU A 830 19.26 31.08 8.61
N ALA A 831 19.07 30.81 7.31
CA ALA A 831 19.29 29.48 6.74
C ALA A 831 20.78 29.08 6.74
N ASP A 832 21.67 30.04 6.48
CA ASP A 832 23.12 29.85 6.43
C ASP A 832 23.68 29.53 7.84
N VAL A 833 23.33 30.31 8.87
CA VAL A 833 23.80 30.05 10.24
C VAL A 833 23.31 28.69 10.75
N THR A 834 22.09 28.31 10.36
CA THR A 834 21.52 27.00 10.69
C THR A 834 22.27 25.87 9.97
N GLU A 835 22.65 26.06 8.69
CA GLU A 835 23.51 25.11 7.95
C GLU A 835 24.87 24.93 8.65
N TYR A 836 25.48 26.03 9.08
CA TYR A 836 26.74 25.98 9.82
C TYR A 836 26.58 25.18 11.13
N MET A 837 25.57 25.48 11.96
CA MET A 837 25.30 24.72 13.19
C MET A 837 25.03 23.24 12.92
N GLN A 838 24.30 22.91 11.84
CA GLN A 838 24.02 21.54 11.44
C GLN A 838 25.28 20.76 11.03
N SER A 839 26.30 21.45 10.53
CA SER A 839 27.59 20.86 10.17
C SER A 839 28.45 20.49 11.38
N LEU A 840 28.16 21.05 12.56
CA LEU A 840 28.91 20.84 13.81
C LEU A 840 28.54 19.48 14.44
N LYS A 841 29.16 18.40 13.96
CA LYS A 841 28.92 17.03 14.43
C LYS A 841 30.11 16.49 15.22
N LYS A 842 29.83 15.54 16.11
CA LYS A 842 30.84 14.81 16.88
C LYS A 842 31.89 14.22 15.92
N LYS A 843 33.15 14.58 16.14
CA LYS A 843 34.30 14.10 15.35
C LYS A 843 34.77 12.74 15.82
#